data_AF-A0A3B0TL36-F1
#
_entry.id   AF-A0A3B0TL36-F1
#
_cell.length_a   1.000
_cell.length_b   1.000
_cell.length_c   1.000
_cell.angle_alpha   90.00
_cell.angle_beta   90.00
_cell.angle_gamma   90.00
#
_symmetry.space_group_name_H-M   'P 1'
#
loop_
_entity.id
_entity.type
_entity.pdbx_description
1 polymer ?
#
loop_
_entity_poly.entity_id
_entity_poly.type
_entity_poly.pdbx_seq_one_letter_code
_entity_poly.pdbx_strand_id
1 'polypeptide(L)'
;MGYLAFPHRFQFNLRLMIKSFRYVILLIFSGIFFISEGQDSPDPSQDFETIIESLNEDLEDEADYEPVLENLESFFESPLNINSATVPELQKLFFLNEIQINNLLEYRKRTGEIYSIYELNAVEGFNREVLEKIAPFIRFGSVKAKDGRYKIPLKYGRHQVLLRSTGVLQKAKGYRQGNGKPPKYEGGNIRIYTRYRFLLGDKASAGFTAEKDPGEAFFSGSNKSGFDYYSGHISIGFNSIVQNITIGDFLVRAGQGLVLWQGFSPGKSSDVMAIAKNIQGISPYTSTDENRFFRGAGASLKINDFNLNFFFSQKKRDANLAPPDTSGIPGYFTSLQVSGLHRTGNETDDEKSIRETAAGAFVSYQKNRLKVGATFFYQQFNLPLVLKDAPYNYYKFSGVKNMDFGIDYRYLTGICQLFGEAAISQSGGLAFLQGIKAHLHDRVDYSVLFRHFERNYQALYSNAFSEGSANSNETGLYFGASLLPARNFRLSGYADLYKSPWLSYTTIAPSKGHDILVQLDYRPSQKLQLYARFKNETKEVKVHIEKKYVNTPLNTKRARLHLQYSPTGQIILKSRFEYAFYKKYKKEYGFLLYQDVVYSPVKIPFKGYMRVAVFKTDSYNSRIYAYENDLLYNYSIPAYYGNGFRVYLNTSYKFSTFLGVWLKLSNTTYSDRESIGSGYNEVDGRNLTEVKIQARLKF
;
A
#
# COMPACT_ATOMS: atom_id res chain seq x y z
N MET A 1 25.53 50.51 -8.44
CA MET A 1 25.98 50.26 -9.83
C MET A 1 26.91 49.05 -9.82
N GLY A 2 26.55 47.98 -10.51
CA GLY A 2 27.30 46.73 -10.52
C GLY A 2 26.44 45.58 -11.07
N TYR A 3 26.09 45.66 -12.34
CA TYR A 3 25.42 44.58 -13.06
C TYR A 3 26.46 43.48 -13.36
N LEU A 4 26.33 42.33 -12.68
CA LEU A 4 27.04 41.11 -13.05
C LEU A 4 26.43 40.54 -14.33
N ALA A 5 27.15 40.71 -15.44
CA ALA A 5 26.82 40.16 -16.74
C ALA A 5 27.05 38.64 -16.74
N PHE A 6 25.99 37.87 -16.97
CA PHE A 6 26.10 36.44 -17.28
C PHE A 6 26.53 36.26 -18.75
N PRO A 7 27.38 35.27 -19.07
CA PRO A 7 27.92 35.10 -20.41
C PRO A 7 26.84 34.78 -21.46
N HIS A 8 26.95 35.45 -22.61
CA HIS A 8 25.97 35.51 -23.71
C HIS A 8 25.53 34.13 -24.27
N ARG A 9 26.32 33.07 -24.08
CA ARG A 9 25.98 31.69 -24.49
C ARG A 9 24.95 31.01 -23.56
N PHE A 10 24.84 31.43 -22.29
CA PHE A 10 23.92 30.84 -21.31
C PHE A 10 22.48 31.37 -21.48
N GLN A 11 22.32 32.65 -21.83
CA GLN A 11 21.01 33.24 -22.11
C GLN A 11 20.38 32.73 -23.43
N PHE A 12 21.21 32.34 -24.41
CA PHE A 12 20.72 31.87 -25.70
C PHE A 12 20.13 30.45 -25.60
N ASN A 13 20.79 29.53 -24.88
CA ASN A 13 20.29 28.18 -24.65
C ASN A 13 19.04 28.16 -23.76
N LEU A 14 18.95 29.04 -22.75
CA LEU A 14 17.76 29.15 -21.90
C LEU A 14 16.55 29.70 -22.67
N ARG A 15 16.75 30.69 -23.57
CA ARG A 15 15.68 31.21 -24.44
C ARG A 15 15.23 30.19 -25.49
N LEU A 16 16.12 29.37 -26.03
CA LEU A 16 15.77 28.27 -26.94
C LEU A 16 14.99 27.17 -26.20
N MET A 17 15.42 26.78 -25.00
CA MET A 17 14.67 25.81 -24.17
C MET A 17 13.28 26.33 -23.81
N ILE A 18 13.14 27.60 -23.42
CA ILE A 18 11.84 28.22 -23.09
C ILE A 18 10.94 28.33 -24.34
N LYS A 19 11.50 28.59 -25.53
CA LYS A 19 10.74 28.61 -26.79
C LYS A 19 10.27 27.21 -27.18
N SER A 20 11.13 26.20 -27.11
CA SER A 20 10.76 24.80 -27.36
C SER A 20 9.72 24.29 -26.35
N PHE A 21 9.84 24.69 -25.08
CA PHE A 21 8.90 24.37 -24.01
C PHE A 21 7.52 25.03 -24.23
N ARG A 22 7.49 26.27 -24.74
CA ARG A 22 6.26 26.94 -25.16
C ARG A 22 5.56 26.20 -26.29
N TYR A 23 6.28 25.72 -27.31
CA TYR A 23 5.70 24.98 -28.42
C TYR A 23 5.21 23.58 -28.01
N VAL A 24 5.90 22.89 -27.10
CA VAL A 24 5.44 21.59 -26.56
C VAL A 24 4.19 21.78 -25.68
N ILE A 25 4.14 22.82 -24.84
CA ILE A 25 2.93 23.15 -24.07
C ILE A 25 1.77 23.55 -24.99
N LEU A 26 2.03 24.33 -26.04
CA LEU A 26 1.02 24.71 -27.04
C LEU A 26 0.52 23.51 -27.85
N LEU A 27 1.38 22.55 -28.21
CA LEU A 27 1.00 21.30 -28.89
C LEU A 27 0.19 20.36 -27.99
N ILE A 28 0.52 20.32 -26.70
CA ILE A 28 -0.23 19.54 -25.69
C ILE A 28 -1.59 20.21 -25.41
N PHE A 29 -1.69 21.55 -25.42
CA PHE A 29 -2.95 22.27 -25.21
C PHE A 29 -3.84 22.38 -26.46
N SER A 30 -3.27 22.43 -27.68
CA SER A 30 -4.06 22.56 -28.92
C SER A 30 -4.77 21.25 -29.33
N GLY A 31 -4.38 20.11 -28.75
CA GLY A 31 -5.06 18.82 -28.95
C GLY A 31 -6.37 18.64 -28.19
N ILE A 32 -6.81 19.63 -27.40
CA ILE A 32 -7.90 19.49 -26.41
C ILE A 32 -9.32 19.72 -27.00
N PHE A 33 -9.49 20.06 -28.29
CA PHE A 33 -10.80 20.48 -28.84
C PHE A 33 -11.56 19.47 -29.72
N PHE A 34 -11.24 18.17 -29.72
CA PHE A 34 -12.05 17.18 -30.44
C PHE A 34 -12.94 16.36 -29.50
N ILE A 35 -14.17 16.84 -29.26
CA ILE A 35 -15.20 16.07 -28.57
C ILE A 35 -15.90 15.18 -29.61
N SER A 36 -15.59 13.88 -29.64
CA SER A 36 -16.39 12.87 -30.34
C SER A 36 -17.17 12.06 -29.31
N GLU A 37 -18.47 11.82 -29.47
CA GLU A 37 -19.28 11.01 -28.56
C GLU A 37 -19.13 9.50 -28.83
N GLY A 38 -18.65 8.77 -27.83
CA GLY A 38 -18.65 7.32 -27.75
C GLY A 38 -18.82 6.92 -26.29
N GLN A 39 -19.63 5.89 -26.04
CA GLN A 39 -19.84 5.30 -24.71
C GLN A 39 -18.71 4.31 -24.43
N ASP A 40 -17.89 4.59 -23.43
CA ASP A 40 -17.00 3.60 -22.82
C ASP A 40 -16.92 3.84 -21.31
N SER A 41 -16.94 2.75 -20.55
CA SER A 41 -16.87 2.77 -19.09
C SER A 41 -15.48 3.22 -18.62
N PRO A 42 -15.38 4.10 -17.61
CA PRO A 42 -14.10 4.45 -17.00
C PRO A 42 -13.41 3.21 -16.41
N ASP A 43 -12.07 3.17 -16.46
CA ASP A 43 -11.23 2.13 -15.84
C ASP A 43 -11.20 2.36 -14.31
N PRO A 44 -11.84 1.53 -13.47
CA PRO A 44 -11.93 1.74 -12.02
C PRO A 44 -10.58 1.67 -11.30
N SER A 45 -9.53 1.16 -11.97
CA SER A 45 -8.19 1.05 -11.39
C SER A 45 -7.58 2.41 -10.99
N GLN A 46 -8.07 3.52 -11.53
CA GLN A 46 -7.46 4.85 -11.35
C GLN A 46 -7.71 5.50 -9.99
N ASP A 47 -8.92 5.36 -9.45
CA ASP A 47 -9.20 5.83 -8.09
C ASP A 47 -8.33 5.04 -7.09
N PHE A 48 -8.09 3.76 -7.38
CA PHE A 48 -7.17 2.93 -6.60
C PHE A 48 -5.71 3.38 -6.75
N GLU A 49 -5.22 3.65 -7.96
CA GLU A 49 -3.88 4.23 -8.22
C GLU A 49 -3.68 5.51 -7.39
N THR A 50 -4.69 6.39 -7.36
CA THR A 50 -4.65 7.68 -6.66
C THR A 50 -4.61 7.52 -5.14
N ILE A 51 -5.39 6.57 -4.60
CA ILE A 51 -5.38 6.25 -3.16
C ILE A 51 -4.02 5.68 -2.76
N ILE A 52 -3.52 4.68 -3.48
CA ILE A 52 -2.21 4.05 -3.23
C ILE A 52 -1.09 5.08 -3.23
N GLU A 53 -1.06 5.95 -4.24
CA GLU A 53 -0.05 6.99 -4.33
C GLU A 53 -0.11 7.93 -3.13
N SER A 54 -1.31 8.39 -2.75
CA SER A 54 -1.46 9.28 -1.60
C SER A 54 -1.08 8.64 -0.25
N LEU A 55 -1.27 7.32 -0.12
CA LEU A 55 -0.86 6.57 1.07
C LEU A 55 0.66 6.40 1.12
N ASN A 56 1.31 6.07 0.00
CA ASN A 56 2.76 5.91 -0.05
C ASN A 56 3.54 7.21 0.09
N GLU A 57 2.93 8.38 -0.15
CA GLU A 57 3.60 9.66 0.06
C GLU A 57 4.03 9.91 1.51
N ASP A 58 3.29 9.32 2.47
CA ASP A 58 3.50 9.50 3.92
C ASP A 58 4.19 8.30 4.57
N LEU A 59 4.27 7.16 3.90
CA LEU A 59 4.88 5.95 4.44
C LEU A 59 6.39 5.92 4.16
N GLU A 60 7.18 5.61 5.20
CA GLU A 60 8.60 5.29 5.06
C GLU A 60 8.81 3.87 4.51
N ASP A 61 7.85 2.96 4.77
CA ASP A 61 7.85 1.56 4.31
C ASP A 61 6.85 1.35 3.17
N GLU A 62 7.22 0.56 2.15
CA GLU A 62 6.29 0.19 1.07
C GLU A 62 5.17 -0.72 1.62
N ALA A 63 3.92 -0.27 1.57
CA ALA A 63 2.79 -1.12 1.94
C ALA A 63 2.57 -2.23 0.91
N ASP A 64 2.19 -3.42 1.39
CA ASP A 64 1.86 -4.56 0.53
C ASP A 64 0.43 -4.45 -0.02
N TYR A 65 0.32 -4.03 -1.28
CA TYR A 65 -0.94 -3.88 -2.02
C TYR A 65 -1.30 -5.09 -2.88
N GLU A 66 -0.39 -6.07 -3.01
CA GLU A 66 -0.57 -7.23 -3.88
C GLU A 66 -1.86 -8.00 -3.57
N PRO A 67 -2.21 -8.31 -2.30
CA PRO A 67 -3.44 -9.02 -1.97
C PRO A 67 -4.72 -8.28 -2.38
N VAL A 68 -4.71 -6.94 -2.38
CA VAL A 68 -5.88 -6.14 -2.77
C VAL A 68 -6.10 -6.22 -4.27
N LEU A 69 -5.01 -6.11 -5.06
CA LEU A 69 -5.07 -6.29 -6.51
C LEU A 69 -5.58 -7.66 -6.92
N GLU A 70 -5.09 -8.69 -6.24
CA GLU A 70 -5.50 -10.06 -6.52
C GLU A 70 -7.01 -10.26 -6.34
N ASN A 71 -7.58 -9.65 -5.29
CA ASN A 71 -9.02 -9.70 -5.06
C ASN A 71 -9.78 -8.97 -6.19
N LEU A 72 -9.35 -7.76 -6.55
CA LEU A 72 -9.98 -6.98 -7.62
C LEU A 72 -9.92 -7.70 -8.97
N GLU A 73 -8.77 -8.29 -9.34
CA GLU A 73 -8.68 -9.05 -10.59
C GLU A 73 -9.54 -10.32 -10.54
N SER A 74 -9.58 -11.02 -9.40
CA SER A 74 -10.44 -12.19 -9.23
C SER A 74 -11.92 -11.83 -9.44
N PHE A 75 -12.37 -10.68 -8.94
CA PHE A 75 -13.73 -10.20 -9.18
C PHE A 75 -13.94 -9.71 -10.62
N PHE A 76 -12.93 -9.14 -11.27
CA PHE A 76 -13.02 -8.77 -12.67
C PHE A 76 -13.19 -9.99 -13.59
N GLU A 77 -12.49 -11.09 -13.30
CA GLU A 77 -12.60 -12.33 -14.07
C GLU A 77 -13.83 -13.17 -13.72
N SER A 78 -14.28 -13.10 -12.46
CA SER A 78 -15.45 -13.80 -11.98
C SER A 78 -16.28 -12.89 -11.07
N PRO A 79 -17.14 -12.04 -11.66
CA PRO A 79 -17.90 -11.03 -10.91
C PRO A 79 -18.72 -11.61 -9.77
N LEU A 80 -18.70 -10.89 -8.65
CA LEU A 80 -19.41 -11.24 -7.43
C LEU A 80 -20.92 -11.12 -7.66
N ASN A 81 -21.69 -12.18 -7.39
CA ASN A 81 -23.14 -12.09 -7.47
C ASN A 81 -23.70 -11.34 -6.27
N ILE A 82 -24.25 -10.15 -6.50
CA ILE A 82 -24.76 -9.25 -5.45
C ILE A 82 -25.85 -9.90 -4.59
N ASN A 83 -26.67 -10.77 -5.19
CA ASN A 83 -27.79 -11.44 -4.53
C ASN A 83 -27.34 -12.54 -3.55
N SER A 84 -26.15 -13.12 -3.76
CA SER A 84 -25.58 -14.14 -2.88
C SER A 84 -24.38 -13.66 -2.07
N ALA A 85 -23.90 -12.44 -2.31
CA ALA A 85 -22.70 -11.89 -1.69
C ALA A 85 -22.86 -11.75 -0.17
N THR A 86 -21.81 -12.14 0.55
CA THR A 86 -21.66 -12.00 1.99
C THR A 86 -20.95 -10.69 2.34
N VAL A 87 -21.07 -10.24 3.59
CA VAL A 87 -20.36 -9.03 4.07
C VAL A 87 -18.85 -9.11 3.80
N PRO A 88 -18.13 -10.22 4.12
CA PRO A 88 -16.69 -10.28 3.86
C PRO A 88 -16.33 -10.22 2.37
N GLU A 89 -17.16 -10.76 1.47
CA GLU A 89 -16.93 -10.67 0.03
C GLU A 89 -17.11 -9.24 -0.49
N LEU A 90 -18.15 -8.53 -0.02
CA LEU A 90 -18.40 -7.14 -0.38
C LEU A 90 -17.30 -6.20 0.13
N GLN A 91 -16.76 -6.45 1.34
CA GLN A 91 -15.64 -5.68 1.89
C GLN A 91 -14.37 -5.80 1.02
N LYS A 92 -14.14 -6.95 0.37
CA LYS A 92 -12.99 -7.17 -0.52
C LYS A 92 -13.07 -6.36 -1.82
N LEU A 93 -14.23 -5.78 -2.16
CA LEU A 93 -14.34 -4.86 -3.30
C LEU A 93 -13.60 -3.55 -3.06
N PHE A 94 -13.25 -3.22 -1.81
CA PHE A 94 -12.54 -2.01 -1.40
C PHE A 94 -13.28 -0.67 -1.62
N PHE A 95 -14.15 -0.57 -2.64
CA PHE A 95 -14.89 0.64 -2.99
C PHE A 95 -16.17 0.87 -2.18
N LEU A 96 -16.64 -0.15 -1.45
CA LEU A 96 -17.86 -0.06 -0.64
C LEU A 96 -17.51 0.14 0.82
N ASN A 97 -18.11 1.16 1.42
CA ASN A 97 -18.08 1.35 2.86
C ASN A 97 -19.14 0.45 3.54
N GLU A 98 -19.02 0.32 4.87
CA GLU A 98 -19.93 -0.55 5.64
C GLU A 98 -21.38 -0.09 5.65
N ILE A 99 -21.64 1.22 5.62
CA ILE A 99 -23.01 1.74 5.60
C ILE A 99 -23.66 1.31 4.28
N GLN A 100 -22.96 1.46 3.16
CA GLN A 100 -23.40 0.96 1.85
C GLN A 100 -23.61 -0.55 1.85
N ILE A 101 -22.68 -1.34 2.41
CA ILE A 101 -22.82 -2.80 2.49
C ILE A 101 -24.08 -3.18 3.30
N ASN A 102 -24.33 -2.53 4.44
CA ASN A 102 -25.50 -2.83 5.25
C ASN A 102 -26.80 -2.37 4.60
N ASN A 103 -26.83 -1.18 4.00
CA ASN A 103 -28.00 -0.68 3.27
C ASN A 103 -28.34 -1.59 2.09
N LEU A 104 -27.34 -2.10 1.37
CA LEU A 104 -27.52 -3.09 0.30
C LEU A 104 -28.14 -4.39 0.84
N LEU A 105 -27.64 -4.89 1.97
CA LEU A 105 -28.14 -6.12 2.57
C LEU A 105 -29.55 -5.95 3.17
N GLU A 106 -29.86 -4.80 3.78
CA GLU A 106 -31.20 -4.46 4.25
C GLU A 106 -32.17 -4.33 3.05
N TYR A 107 -31.75 -3.67 1.97
CA TYR A 107 -32.52 -3.58 0.73
C TYR A 107 -32.83 -4.96 0.17
N ARG A 108 -31.81 -5.81 0.00
CA ARG A 108 -31.96 -7.20 -0.47
C ARG A 108 -32.92 -8.02 0.40
N LYS A 109 -32.88 -7.84 1.73
CA LYS A 109 -33.83 -8.50 2.64
C LYS A 109 -35.27 -8.05 2.45
N ARG A 110 -35.49 -6.78 2.07
CA ARG A 110 -36.81 -6.17 1.92
C ARG A 110 -37.41 -6.41 0.54
N THR A 111 -36.62 -6.31 -0.53
CA THR A 111 -37.12 -6.34 -1.92
C THR A 111 -36.89 -7.68 -2.61
N GLY A 112 -36.00 -8.52 -2.09
CA GLY A 112 -35.64 -9.81 -2.70
C GLY A 112 -34.42 -9.71 -3.61
N GLU A 113 -34.45 -10.40 -4.74
CA GLU A 113 -33.35 -10.39 -5.71
C GLU A 113 -33.27 -9.04 -6.44
N ILE A 114 -32.04 -8.54 -6.57
CA ILE A 114 -31.69 -7.33 -7.32
C ILE A 114 -31.40 -7.74 -8.76
N TYR A 115 -32.07 -7.11 -9.72
CA TYR A 115 -32.01 -7.53 -11.13
C TYR A 115 -31.06 -6.69 -11.98
N SER A 116 -30.76 -5.46 -11.56
CA SER A 116 -29.91 -4.57 -12.34
C SER A 116 -29.10 -3.60 -11.47
N ILE A 117 -28.03 -3.06 -12.05
CA ILE A 117 -27.23 -2.02 -11.38
C ILE A 117 -28.03 -0.73 -11.15
N TYR A 118 -29.07 -0.47 -11.95
CA TYR A 118 -29.88 0.73 -11.82
C TYR A 118 -30.77 0.69 -10.58
N GLU A 119 -31.20 -0.51 -10.17
CA GLU A 119 -31.95 -0.73 -8.94
C GLU A 119 -31.13 -0.34 -7.69
N LEU A 120 -29.80 -0.47 -7.77
CA LEU A 120 -28.91 -0.04 -6.70
C LEU A 120 -28.93 1.48 -6.46
N ASN A 121 -29.43 2.30 -7.39
CA ASN A 121 -29.65 3.73 -7.11
C ASN A 121 -30.73 3.97 -6.03
N ALA A 122 -31.61 2.99 -5.78
CA ALA A 122 -32.61 3.05 -4.71
C ALA A 122 -32.03 2.66 -3.33
N VAL A 123 -30.77 2.21 -3.29
CA VAL A 123 -30.09 1.87 -2.05
C VAL A 123 -29.40 3.12 -1.51
N GLU A 124 -29.77 3.51 -0.29
CA GLU A 124 -29.18 4.68 0.37
C GLU A 124 -27.65 4.56 0.47
N GLY A 125 -26.94 5.64 0.12
CA GLY A 125 -25.49 5.68 0.06
C GLY A 125 -24.88 5.21 -1.27
N PHE A 126 -25.66 4.69 -2.21
CA PHE A 126 -25.19 4.39 -3.57
C PHE A 126 -25.45 5.58 -4.49
N ASN A 127 -24.37 6.13 -5.02
CA ASN A 127 -24.42 7.17 -6.04
C ASN A 127 -23.80 6.67 -7.35
N ARG A 128 -23.97 7.45 -8.43
CA ARG A 128 -23.43 7.11 -9.76
C ARG A 128 -21.96 6.73 -9.72
N GLU A 129 -21.14 7.43 -8.94
CA GLU A 129 -19.71 7.14 -8.88
C GLU A 129 -19.42 5.78 -8.24
N VAL A 130 -20.07 5.49 -7.12
CA VAL A 130 -19.93 4.19 -6.44
C VAL A 130 -20.34 3.06 -7.37
N LEU A 131 -21.44 3.24 -8.11
CA LEU A 131 -21.93 2.26 -9.07
C LEU A 131 -20.96 2.06 -10.24
N GLU A 132 -20.43 3.13 -10.82
CA GLU A 132 -19.42 3.06 -11.90
C GLU A 132 -18.16 2.32 -11.41
N LYS A 133 -17.75 2.50 -10.15
CA LYS A 133 -16.60 1.80 -9.55
C LYS A 133 -16.83 0.29 -9.36
N ILE A 134 -17.99 -0.11 -8.86
CA ILE A 134 -18.26 -1.52 -8.56
C ILE A 134 -18.74 -2.32 -9.77
N ALA A 135 -19.29 -1.67 -10.80
CA ALA A 135 -19.92 -2.32 -11.95
C ALA A 135 -19.08 -3.45 -12.57
N PRO A 136 -17.75 -3.30 -12.76
CA PRO A 136 -16.94 -4.34 -13.39
C PRO A 136 -16.68 -5.57 -12.51
N PHE A 137 -17.00 -5.49 -11.22
CA PHE A 137 -16.69 -6.50 -10.22
C PHE A 137 -17.92 -7.25 -9.71
N ILE A 138 -19.12 -6.86 -10.16
CA ILE A 138 -20.39 -7.44 -9.71
C ILE A 138 -21.21 -7.99 -10.87
N ARG A 139 -22.10 -8.92 -10.57
CA ARG A 139 -23.14 -9.41 -11.48
C ARG A 139 -24.47 -9.59 -10.76
N PHE A 140 -25.53 -9.64 -11.55
CA PHE A 140 -26.89 -9.91 -11.10
C PHE A 140 -27.27 -11.32 -11.58
N GLY A 141 -27.72 -12.16 -10.66
CA GLY A 141 -28.14 -13.52 -10.98
C GLY A 141 -28.90 -14.15 -9.82
N SER A 142 -29.71 -15.16 -10.14
CA SER A 142 -30.53 -15.82 -9.13
C SER A 142 -29.69 -16.54 -8.08
N VAL A 143 -30.18 -16.54 -6.85
CA VAL A 143 -29.58 -17.29 -5.75
C VAL A 143 -29.97 -18.75 -5.92
N LYS A 144 -29.24 -19.48 -6.76
CA LYS A 144 -29.36 -20.95 -6.74
C LYS A 144 -29.03 -21.41 -5.31
N ALA A 145 -29.94 -22.16 -4.71
CA ALA A 145 -29.72 -22.76 -3.40
C ALA A 145 -28.35 -23.44 -3.40
N LYS A 146 -27.43 -22.97 -2.56
CA LYS A 146 -26.15 -23.65 -2.34
C LYS A 146 -26.50 -24.98 -1.65
N ASP A 147 -26.80 -26.01 -2.44
CA ASP A 147 -26.89 -27.36 -1.93
C ASP A 147 -25.53 -27.68 -1.31
N GLY A 148 -25.49 -27.71 0.02
CA GLY A 148 -24.28 -27.91 0.83
C GLY A 148 -23.62 -29.29 0.64
N ARG A 149 -24.04 -30.06 -0.37
CA ARG A 149 -23.65 -31.46 -0.61
C ARG A 149 -22.79 -31.67 -1.85
N TYR A 150 -22.64 -30.68 -2.73
CA TYR A 150 -21.74 -30.84 -3.88
C TYR A 150 -20.30 -30.54 -3.46
N LYS A 151 -19.55 -31.62 -3.16
CA LYS A 151 -18.08 -31.62 -3.26
C LYS A 151 -17.77 -31.20 -4.69
N ILE A 152 -17.30 -29.97 -4.90
CA ILE A 152 -16.77 -29.56 -6.20
C ILE A 152 -15.50 -30.39 -6.37
N PRO A 153 -15.41 -31.27 -7.38
CA PRO A 153 -14.19 -32.06 -7.59
C PRO A 153 -12.96 -31.14 -7.69
N LEU A 154 -11.83 -31.54 -7.11
CA LEU A 154 -10.56 -30.80 -7.21
C LEU A 154 -10.20 -30.46 -8.67
N LYS A 155 -10.66 -31.28 -9.62
CA LYS A 155 -10.51 -31.10 -11.07
C LYS A 155 -11.08 -29.78 -11.61
N TYR A 156 -12.00 -29.12 -10.91
CA TYR A 156 -12.52 -27.80 -11.29
C TYR A 156 -11.78 -26.64 -10.62
N GLY A 157 -10.71 -26.94 -9.88
CA GLY A 157 -9.86 -25.91 -9.33
C GLY A 157 -9.12 -25.18 -10.45
N ARG A 158 -8.99 -23.87 -10.29
CA ARG A 158 -8.25 -23.01 -11.22
C ARG A 158 -6.81 -22.94 -10.78
N HIS A 159 -5.91 -23.23 -11.70
CA HIS A 159 -4.48 -23.17 -11.48
C HIS A 159 -3.92 -21.90 -12.13
N GLN A 160 -2.97 -21.27 -11.47
CA GLN A 160 -2.24 -20.13 -12.00
C GLN A 160 -0.77 -20.22 -11.64
N VAL A 161 0.10 -20.09 -12.63
CA VAL A 161 1.54 -19.93 -12.45
C VAL A 161 1.94 -18.54 -12.92
N LEU A 162 2.71 -17.83 -12.10
CA LEU A 162 3.34 -16.56 -12.43
C LEU A 162 4.84 -16.74 -12.41
N LEU A 163 5.50 -16.32 -13.48
CA LEU A 163 6.95 -16.27 -13.59
C LEU A 163 7.34 -14.84 -13.92
N ARG A 164 8.25 -14.26 -13.14
CA ARG A 164 8.70 -12.89 -13.32
C ARG A 164 10.22 -12.82 -13.18
N SER A 165 10.84 -12.05 -14.06
CA SER A 165 12.26 -11.72 -14.02
C SER A 165 12.42 -10.21 -14.13
N THR A 166 13.16 -9.61 -13.21
CA THR A 166 13.46 -8.17 -13.22
C THR A 166 14.94 -7.92 -13.01
N GLY A 167 15.46 -6.85 -13.59
CA GLY A 167 16.86 -6.49 -13.42
C GLY A 167 17.20 -5.11 -13.96
N VAL A 168 18.28 -4.55 -13.42
CA VAL A 168 18.89 -3.31 -13.90
C VAL A 168 20.09 -3.67 -14.78
N LEU A 169 20.15 -3.09 -15.98
CA LEU A 169 21.21 -3.40 -16.95
C LEU A 169 22.59 -2.92 -16.49
N GLN A 170 22.66 -1.74 -15.87
CA GLN A 170 23.90 -1.21 -15.35
C GLN A 170 24.29 -1.92 -14.05
N LYS A 171 25.52 -2.47 -14.01
CA LYS A 171 26.04 -3.18 -12.85
C LYS A 171 26.50 -2.22 -11.75
N ALA A 172 25.90 -2.36 -10.57
CA ALA A 172 26.35 -1.67 -9.37
C ALA A 172 27.72 -2.16 -8.90
N LYS A 173 28.38 -1.35 -8.07
CA LYS A 173 29.72 -1.57 -7.52
C LYS A 173 29.86 -2.91 -6.79
N GLY A 174 28.84 -3.35 -6.07
CA GLY A 174 28.85 -4.61 -5.32
C GLY A 174 29.00 -5.88 -6.18
N TYR A 175 28.64 -5.81 -7.46
CA TYR A 175 28.79 -6.90 -8.43
C TYR A 175 30.17 -6.95 -9.10
N ARG A 176 31.00 -5.91 -8.91
CA ARG A 176 32.29 -5.79 -9.58
C ARG A 176 33.39 -6.28 -8.65
N GLN A 177 34.36 -7.00 -9.22
CA GLN A 177 35.60 -7.32 -8.53
C GLN A 177 36.47 -6.05 -8.44
N GLY A 178 37.00 -5.76 -7.26
CA GLY A 178 37.84 -4.59 -7.03
C GLY A 178 39.09 -4.97 -6.25
N ASN A 179 40.26 -4.49 -6.70
CA ASN A 179 41.56 -4.59 -6.00
C ASN A 179 41.88 -6.00 -5.46
N GLY A 180 41.69 -7.04 -6.29
CA GLY A 180 42.00 -8.43 -5.93
C GLY A 180 41.06 -9.07 -4.91
N LYS A 181 39.94 -8.42 -4.56
CA LYS A 181 38.89 -8.98 -3.70
C LYS A 181 37.70 -9.46 -4.52
N PRO A 182 37.03 -10.56 -4.11
CA PRO A 182 35.82 -11.03 -4.76
C PRO A 182 34.70 -9.98 -4.67
N PRO A 183 33.67 -10.07 -5.54
CA PRO A 183 32.49 -9.21 -5.44
C PRO A 183 31.87 -9.30 -4.05
N LYS A 184 31.21 -8.23 -3.62
CA LYS A 184 30.56 -8.21 -2.30
C LYS A 184 29.21 -8.88 -2.30
N TYR A 185 28.54 -8.92 -3.45
CA TYR A 185 27.32 -9.68 -3.65
C TYR A 185 27.65 -11.09 -4.11
N GLU A 186 27.06 -12.09 -3.46
CA GLU A 186 27.33 -13.50 -3.75
C GLU A 186 26.76 -13.95 -5.11
N GLY A 187 25.67 -13.35 -5.58
CA GLY A 187 25.01 -13.75 -6.82
C GLY A 187 24.69 -12.63 -7.81
N GLY A 188 23.85 -12.96 -8.80
CA GLY A 188 23.54 -12.11 -9.94
C GLY A 188 22.53 -10.99 -9.63
N ASN A 189 22.52 -9.96 -10.47
CA ASN A 189 21.66 -8.76 -10.37
C ASN A 189 20.21 -8.95 -10.87
N ILE A 190 19.83 -10.17 -11.21
CA ILE A 190 18.48 -10.51 -11.66
C ILE A 190 17.67 -11.01 -10.48
N ARG A 191 16.48 -10.44 -10.29
CA ARG A 191 15.45 -10.94 -9.40
C ARG A 191 14.60 -11.95 -10.14
N ILE A 192 14.33 -13.09 -9.49
CA ILE A 192 13.48 -14.14 -10.05
C ILE A 192 12.34 -14.37 -9.08
N TYR A 193 11.12 -14.26 -9.58
CA TYR A 193 9.91 -14.48 -8.80
C TYR A 193 9.06 -15.57 -9.45
N THR A 194 8.67 -16.55 -8.65
CA THR A 194 7.79 -17.64 -9.08
C THR A 194 6.65 -17.79 -8.10
N ARG A 195 5.43 -17.86 -8.62
CA ARG A 195 4.25 -18.14 -7.79
C ARG A 195 3.33 -19.13 -8.46
N TYR A 196 2.87 -20.10 -7.68
CA TYR A 196 1.78 -20.99 -8.01
C TYR A 196 0.59 -20.72 -7.10
N ARG A 197 -0.62 -20.70 -7.69
CA ARG A 197 -1.87 -20.51 -6.96
C ARG A 197 -2.92 -21.50 -7.48
N PHE A 198 -3.65 -22.07 -6.53
CA PHE A 198 -4.78 -22.95 -6.76
C PHE A 198 -6.01 -22.37 -6.04
N LEU A 199 -7.14 -22.30 -6.74
CA LEU A 199 -8.41 -21.81 -6.19
C LEU A 199 -9.55 -22.75 -6.55
N LEU A 200 -10.32 -23.17 -5.56
CA LEU A 200 -11.53 -23.98 -5.72
C LEU A 200 -12.74 -23.22 -5.20
N GLY A 201 -13.21 -22.24 -5.99
CA GLY A 201 -14.24 -21.29 -5.55
C GLY A 201 -13.87 -20.64 -4.22
N ASP A 202 -14.84 -20.52 -3.31
CA ASP A 202 -14.60 -20.00 -1.96
C ASP A 202 -14.27 -21.10 -0.93
N LYS A 203 -14.12 -22.35 -1.38
CA LYS A 203 -14.00 -23.53 -0.49
C LYS A 203 -12.56 -23.89 -0.17
N ALA A 204 -11.63 -23.73 -1.12
CA ALA A 204 -10.23 -24.05 -0.87
C ALA A 204 -9.29 -23.18 -1.69
N SER A 205 -8.14 -22.87 -1.11
CA SER A 205 -7.03 -22.21 -1.79
C SER A 205 -5.71 -22.84 -1.35
N ALA A 206 -4.76 -22.91 -2.27
CA ALA A 206 -3.39 -23.25 -1.95
C ALA A 206 -2.46 -22.37 -2.77
N GLY A 207 -1.31 -22.04 -2.21
CA GLY A 207 -0.34 -21.17 -2.87
C GLY A 207 1.07 -21.51 -2.46
N PHE A 208 1.99 -21.24 -3.38
CA PHE A 208 3.42 -21.34 -3.17
C PHE A 208 4.10 -20.17 -3.89
N THR A 209 4.95 -19.44 -3.18
CA THR A 209 5.71 -18.30 -3.69
C THR A 209 7.18 -18.55 -3.37
N ALA A 210 8.04 -18.31 -4.35
CA ALA A 210 9.49 -18.33 -4.18
C ALA A 210 10.11 -17.12 -4.88
N GLU A 211 11.09 -16.52 -4.23
CA GLU A 211 11.75 -15.31 -4.71
C GLU A 211 13.27 -15.41 -4.54
N LYS A 212 13.98 -14.90 -5.54
CA LYS A 212 15.42 -14.67 -5.53
C LYS A 212 15.67 -13.19 -5.65
N ASP A 213 16.23 -12.54 -4.63
CA ASP A 213 16.53 -11.11 -4.71
C ASP A 213 17.85 -10.78 -5.46
N PRO A 214 18.01 -9.53 -5.96
CA PRO A 214 19.24 -9.10 -6.64
C PRO A 214 20.46 -9.12 -5.71
N GLY A 215 21.53 -9.80 -6.14
CA GLY A 215 22.77 -9.92 -5.40
C GLY A 215 22.88 -11.18 -4.56
N GLU A 216 21.79 -11.92 -4.42
CA GLU A 216 21.77 -13.17 -3.65
C GLU A 216 22.18 -14.38 -4.49
N ALA A 217 22.79 -15.35 -3.82
CA ALA A 217 23.19 -16.60 -4.42
C ALA A 217 21.96 -17.41 -4.85
N PHE A 218 22.13 -18.29 -5.86
CA PHE A 218 21.04 -19.12 -6.37
C PHE A 218 21.60 -20.48 -6.81
N PHE A 219 21.18 -21.55 -6.12
CA PHE A 219 21.80 -22.88 -6.22
C PHE A 219 23.32 -22.87 -5.97
N SER A 220 23.81 -21.92 -5.18
CA SER A 220 25.23 -21.72 -4.87
C SER A 220 25.40 -20.95 -3.55
N GLY A 221 26.63 -20.81 -3.05
CA GLY A 221 26.95 -19.91 -1.92
C GLY A 221 26.12 -20.21 -0.66
N SER A 222 25.53 -19.14 -0.08
CA SER A 222 24.55 -19.21 1.01
C SER A 222 23.27 -20.00 0.66
N ASN A 223 22.79 -19.88 -0.58
CA ASN A 223 21.51 -20.44 -1.05
C ASN A 223 21.67 -21.67 -1.95
N LYS A 224 22.16 -22.78 -1.37
CA LYS A 224 22.35 -24.04 -2.11
C LYS A 224 21.06 -24.69 -2.61
N SER A 225 19.94 -24.45 -1.92
CA SER A 225 18.64 -25.07 -2.21
C SER A 225 17.81 -24.33 -3.28
N GLY A 226 18.30 -23.21 -3.80
CA GLY A 226 17.61 -22.41 -4.83
C GLY A 226 17.36 -20.99 -4.35
N PHE A 227 16.10 -20.69 -4.02
CA PHE A 227 15.61 -19.37 -3.61
C PHE A 227 15.93 -19.08 -2.13
N ASP A 228 16.08 -17.81 -1.76
CA ASP A 228 16.19 -17.33 -0.37
C ASP A 228 14.84 -17.36 0.35
N TYR A 229 13.82 -16.88 -0.35
CA TYR A 229 12.47 -16.80 0.16
C TYR A 229 11.57 -17.92 -0.35
N TYR A 230 10.83 -18.50 0.59
CA TYR A 230 9.74 -19.44 0.31
C TYR A 230 8.55 -19.13 1.21
N SER A 231 7.38 -19.00 0.59
CA SER A 231 6.10 -18.92 1.26
C SER A 231 5.12 -19.95 0.72
N GLY A 232 4.30 -20.52 1.59
CA GLY A 232 3.28 -21.48 1.17
C GLY A 232 2.11 -21.52 2.14
N HIS A 233 0.91 -21.73 1.60
CA HIS A 233 -0.30 -21.86 2.39
C HIS A 233 -1.28 -22.86 1.79
N ILE A 234 -2.13 -23.41 2.65
CA ILE A 234 -3.32 -24.17 2.30
C ILE A 234 -4.46 -23.67 3.19
N SER A 235 -5.55 -23.22 2.59
CA SER A 235 -6.76 -22.77 3.31
C SER A 235 -7.97 -23.53 2.79
N ILE A 236 -8.74 -24.11 3.71
CA ILE A 236 -9.89 -24.97 3.40
C ILE A 236 -11.07 -24.56 4.29
N GLY A 237 -12.20 -24.28 3.66
CA GLY A 237 -13.50 -24.11 4.30
C GLY A 237 -14.27 -25.42 4.37
N PHE A 238 -14.84 -25.72 5.54
CA PHE A 238 -15.49 -27.01 5.81
C PHE A 238 -17.01 -26.90 5.78
N ASN A 239 -17.58 -26.11 6.70
CA ASN A 239 -19.02 -25.97 6.87
C ASN A 239 -19.38 -24.62 7.51
N SER A 240 -20.65 -24.40 7.83
CA SER A 240 -21.12 -23.14 8.42
C SER A 240 -20.54 -22.84 9.80
N ILE A 241 -20.09 -23.87 10.54
CA ILE A 241 -19.49 -23.74 11.88
C ILE A 241 -17.98 -23.55 11.75
N VAL A 242 -17.29 -24.49 11.11
CA VAL A 242 -15.86 -24.38 10.80
C VAL A 242 -15.72 -23.71 9.44
N GLN A 243 -15.66 -22.38 9.47
CA GLN A 243 -15.66 -21.57 8.25
C GLN A 243 -14.38 -21.75 7.45
N ASN A 244 -13.23 -21.75 8.12
CA ASN A 244 -11.94 -21.85 7.47
C ASN A 244 -10.86 -22.38 8.42
N ILE A 245 -9.97 -23.23 7.91
CA ILE A 245 -8.69 -23.56 8.53
C ILE A 245 -7.60 -23.21 7.52
N THR A 246 -6.60 -22.44 7.96
CA THR A 246 -5.44 -22.06 7.15
C THR A 246 -4.18 -22.63 7.81
N ILE A 247 -3.35 -23.30 7.02
CA ILE A 247 -2.06 -23.87 7.44
C ILE A 247 -0.97 -23.31 6.52
N GLY A 248 0.21 -23.03 7.09
CA GLY A 248 1.32 -22.39 6.40
C GLY A 248 1.34 -20.90 6.72
N ASP A 249 1.47 -20.06 5.69
CA ASP A 249 1.62 -18.62 5.84
C ASP A 249 0.28 -17.89 5.73
N PHE A 250 -0.01 -17.04 6.72
CA PHE A 250 -1.28 -16.33 6.81
C PHE A 250 -1.15 -14.95 7.44
N LEU A 251 -2.18 -14.14 7.22
CA LEU A 251 -2.36 -12.82 7.79
C LEU A 251 -3.47 -12.83 8.82
N VAL A 252 -3.32 -12.03 9.88
CA VAL A 252 -4.32 -11.82 10.92
C VAL A 252 -4.67 -10.35 11.03
N ARG A 253 -5.98 -10.06 11.02
CA ARG A 253 -6.52 -8.70 11.18
C ARG A 253 -7.66 -8.71 12.20
N ALA A 254 -7.57 -7.85 13.21
CA ALA A 254 -8.58 -7.73 14.25
C ALA A 254 -8.80 -6.26 14.65
N GLY A 255 -9.99 -5.95 15.17
CA GLY A 255 -10.35 -4.61 15.65
C GLY A 255 -10.17 -3.48 14.63
N GLN A 256 -9.73 -2.34 15.12
CA GLN A 256 -9.21 -1.19 14.37
C GLN A 256 -7.67 -1.22 14.24
N GLY A 257 -7.06 -2.35 14.59
CA GLY A 257 -5.64 -2.64 14.43
C GLY A 257 -4.73 -2.06 15.50
N LEU A 258 -5.25 -1.73 16.69
CA LEU A 258 -4.39 -1.39 17.83
C LEU A 258 -3.61 -2.61 18.31
N VAL A 259 -4.21 -3.81 18.30
CA VAL A 259 -3.52 -5.05 18.69
C VAL A 259 -2.90 -5.78 17.49
N LEU A 260 -3.69 -6.07 16.45
CA LEU A 260 -3.28 -6.90 15.31
C LEU A 260 -3.80 -6.37 13.97
N TRP A 261 -2.89 -5.99 13.08
CA TRP A 261 -3.24 -5.69 11.70
C TRP A 261 -2.07 -5.84 10.73
N GLN A 262 -2.18 -6.78 9.80
CA GLN A 262 -1.14 -7.07 8.81
C GLN A 262 -1.59 -6.75 7.37
N GLY A 263 -0.59 -6.50 6.50
CA GLY A 263 -0.79 -6.08 5.11
C GLY A 263 -1.38 -4.67 5.00
N PHE A 264 -2.07 -4.42 3.89
CA PHE A 264 -2.63 -3.11 3.59
C PHE A 264 -3.53 -2.55 4.71
N SER A 265 -3.24 -1.31 5.12
CA SER A 265 -4.02 -0.54 6.10
C SER A 265 -4.21 0.87 5.55
N PRO A 266 -5.46 1.30 5.27
CA PRO A 266 -5.73 2.68 4.89
C PRO A 266 -5.29 3.65 5.99
N GLY A 267 -4.60 4.71 5.59
CA GLY A 267 -4.20 5.84 6.43
C GLY A 267 -4.73 7.17 5.86
N LYS A 268 -4.04 8.28 6.14
CA LYS A 268 -4.38 9.59 5.57
C LYS A 268 -4.22 9.56 4.05
N SER A 269 -5.28 9.88 3.33
CA SER A 269 -5.28 9.80 1.86
C SER A 269 -6.25 10.82 1.25
N SER A 270 -6.34 10.87 -0.08
CA SER A 270 -7.40 11.64 -0.75
C SER A 270 -8.80 11.06 -0.52
N ASP A 271 -8.90 9.79 -0.14
CA ASP A 271 -10.14 9.21 0.37
C ASP A 271 -10.27 9.52 1.86
N VAL A 272 -10.84 10.70 2.15
CA VAL A 272 -10.96 11.25 3.51
C VAL A 272 -11.90 10.41 4.40
N MET A 273 -12.74 9.55 3.83
CA MET A 273 -13.68 8.72 4.57
C MET A 273 -13.09 7.35 4.95
N ALA A 274 -11.89 7.01 4.45
CA ALA A 274 -11.20 5.74 4.68
C ALA A 274 -10.49 5.66 6.05
N ILE A 275 -11.16 6.10 7.12
CA ILE A 275 -10.60 6.14 8.49
C ILE A 275 -10.91 4.91 9.35
N ALA A 276 -11.75 3.99 8.85
CA ALA A 276 -12.24 2.83 9.61
C ALA A 276 -11.74 1.52 8.99
N LYS A 277 -11.37 0.58 9.85
CA LYS A 277 -10.93 -0.76 9.46
C LYS A 277 -12.07 -1.77 9.45
N ASN A 278 -12.28 -2.38 8.29
CA ASN A 278 -13.45 -3.23 8.05
C ASN A 278 -13.10 -4.71 7.81
N ILE A 279 -11.95 -4.99 7.17
CA ILE A 279 -11.55 -6.36 6.79
C ILE A 279 -10.83 -7.04 7.97
N GLN A 280 -11.56 -7.86 8.72
CA GLN A 280 -11.04 -8.64 9.84
C GLN A 280 -11.10 -10.14 9.55
N GLY A 281 -10.24 -10.93 10.21
CA GLY A 281 -10.19 -12.38 10.07
C GLY A 281 -8.79 -12.90 9.78
N ILE A 282 -8.73 -14.20 9.49
CA ILE A 282 -7.53 -14.91 9.05
C ILE A 282 -7.62 -15.11 7.53
N SER A 283 -6.62 -14.65 6.80
CA SER A 283 -6.52 -14.82 5.35
C SER A 283 -5.19 -15.45 4.94
N PRO A 284 -5.14 -16.27 3.89
CA PRO A 284 -3.88 -16.79 3.38
C PRO A 284 -2.94 -15.66 2.95
N TYR A 285 -1.64 -15.88 3.09
CA TYR A 285 -0.60 -14.96 2.65
C TYR A 285 -0.13 -15.31 1.22
N THR A 286 -0.06 -14.29 0.35
CA THR A 286 0.26 -14.46 -1.08
C THR A 286 1.37 -13.54 -1.60
N SER A 287 1.93 -12.67 -0.75
CA SER A 287 2.93 -11.66 -1.12
C SER A 287 4.37 -12.13 -0.84
N THR A 288 5.34 -11.23 -1.01
CA THR A 288 6.78 -11.46 -0.77
C THR A 288 7.36 -10.67 0.40
N ASP A 289 6.58 -9.85 1.11
CA ASP A 289 7.04 -9.25 2.37
C ASP A 289 7.37 -10.35 3.40
N GLU A 290 8.64 -10.43 3.79
CA GLU A 290 9.13 -11.48 4.67
C GLU A 290 8.80 -11.23 6.16
N ASN A 291 8.37 -10.02 6.50
CA ASN A 291 8.47 -9.53 7.86
C ASN A 291 7.18 -9.70 8.67
N ARG A 292 6.02 -9.39 8.06
CA ARG A 292 4.78 -9.19 8.83
C ARG A 292 3.75 -10.32 8.73
N PHE A 293 4.03 -11.43 8.03
CA PHE A 293 3.14 -12.60 8.01
C PHE A 293 3.37 -13.56 9.20
N PHE A 294 2.42 -14.45 9.46
CA PHE A 294 2.54 -15.55 10.42
C PHE A 294 2.68 -16.90 9.72
N ARG A 295 3.44 -17.83 10.32
CA ARG A 295 3.69 -19.19 9.80
C ARG A 295 3.26 -20.23 10.82
N GLY A 296 2.23 -21.01 10.52
CA GLY A 296 1.68 -22.01 11.43
C GLY A 296 0.27 -22.44 11.04
N ALA A 297 -0.68 -22.32 11.97
CA ALA A 297 -2.07 -22.67 11.74
C ALA A 297 -3.03 -21.63 12.33
N GLY A 298 -4.11 -21.36 11.60
CA GLY A 298 -5.21 -20.50 12.03
C GLY A 298 -6.56 -21.14 11.73
N ALA A 299 -7.54 -20.93 12.60
CA ALA A 299 -8.89 -21.45 12.46
C ALA A 299 -9.94 -20.37 12.73
N SER A 300 -11.00 -20.36 11.93
CA SER A 300 -12.16 -19.47 12.04
C SER A 300 -13.43 -20.29 12.23
N LEU A 301 -14.09 -20.06 13.37
CA LEU A 301 -15.33 -20.72 13.77
C LEU A 301 -16.46 -19.70 13.84
N LYS A 302 -17.63 -20.04 13.31
CA LYS A 302 -18.85 -19.23 13.45
C LYS A 302 -19.91 -20.04 14.20
N ILE A 303 -20.31 -19.55 15.35
CA ILE A 303 -21.34 -20.14 16.19
C ILE A 303 -22.42 -19.08 16.42
N ASN A 304 -23.54 -19.20 15.72
CA ASN A 304 -24.61 -18.20 15.70
C ASN A 304 -24.08 -16.80 15.31
N ASP A 305 -24.24 -15.83 16.20
CA ASP A 305 -23.79 -14.44 16.04
C ASP A 305 -22.33 -14.22 16.47
N PHE A 306 -21.64 -15.28 16.94
CA PHE A 306 -20.23 -15.23 17.34
C PHE A 306 -19.32 -15.75 16.23
N ASN A 307 -18.25 -15.02 15.94
CA ASN A 307 -17.13 -15.50 15.15
C ASN A 307 -15.89 -15.56 16.05
N LEU A 308 -15.34 -16.75 16.24
CA LEU A 308 -14.14 -17.01 17.01
C LEU A 308 -13.00 -17.34 16.07
N ASN A 309 -11.86 -16.69 16.27
CA ASN A 309 -10.66 -16.93 15.47
C ASN A 309 -9.50 -17.21 16.41
N PHE A 310 -8.72 -18.23 16.07
CA PHE A 310 -7.55 -18.64 16.83
C PHE A 310 -6.39 -18.85 15.87
N PHE A 311 -5.19 -18.50 16.29
CA PHE A 311 -4.00 -18.81 15.53
C PHE A 311 -2.80 -19.08 16.41
N PHE A 312 -1.89 -19.88 15.85
CA PHE A 312 -0.58 -20.15 16.39
C PHE A 312 0.44 -20.04 15.27
N SER A 313 1.56 -19.39 15.55
CA SER A 313 2.63 -19.14 14.61
C SER A 313 3.98 -19.38 15.27
N GLN A 314 4.88 -20.02 14.53
CA GLN A 314 6.28 -20.08 14.86
C GLN A 314 7.09 -19.86 13.59
N LYS A 315 7.88 -18.79 13.59
CA LYS A 315 8.74 -18.44 12.45
C LYS A 315 10.11 -18.00 12.90
N LYS A 316 11.07 -18.08 11.98
CA LYS A 316 12.38 -17.45 12.15
C LYS A 316 12.34 -16.05 11.54
N ARG A 317 13.15 -15.14 12.07
CA ARG A 317 13.28 -13.76 11.58
C ARG A 317 14.73 -13.33 11.57
N ASP A 318 14.99 -12.39 10.69
CA ASP A 318 16.30 -11.75 10.58
C ASP A 318 16.46 -10.72 11.69
N ALA A 319 17.58 -10.80 12.38
CA ALA A 319 17.86 -9.91 13.48
C ALA A 319 19.37 -9.73 13.63
N ASN A 320 19.75 -8.50 13.97
CA ASN A 320 21.13 -8.19 14.26
C ASN A 320 21.52 -8.75 15.63
N LEU A 321 22.33 -9.81 15.61
CA LEU A 321 22.83 -10.46 16.81
C LEU A 321 24.03 -9.69 17.39
N ALA A 322 24.00 -9.49 18.71
CA ALA A 322 25.17 -9.03 19.45
C ALA A 322 25.92 -10.23 20.05
N PRO A 323 27.27 -10.24 19.98
CA PRO A 323 28.05 -11.32 20.57
C PRO A 323 27.79 -11.44 22.08
N PRO A 324 27.87 -12.65 22.65
CA PRO A 324 27.76 -12.85 24.08
C PRO A 324 28.87 -12.05 24.78
N ASP A 325 28.51 -11.26 25.79
CA ASP A 325 29.49 -10.60 26.62
C ASP A 325 30.12 -11.60 27.62
N THR A 326 31.33 -11.32 28.10
CA THR A 326 32.03 -12.12 29.12
C THR A 326 31.27 -12.23 30.45
N SER A 327 30.21 -11.43 30.62
CA SER A 327 29.28 -11.40 31.76
C SER A 327 28.23 -12.52 31.77
N GLY A 328 28.26 -13.48 30.84
CA GLY A 328 27.39 -14.68 30.87
C GLY A 328 25.95 -14.47 30.37
N ILE A 329 25.67 -13.36 29.69
CA ILE A 329 24.36 -13.13 29.06
C ILE A 329 24.29 -14.03 27.80
N PRO A 330 23.32 -14.96 27.68
CA PRO A 330 23.09 -15.66 26.42
C PRO A 330 22.81 -14.61 25.33
N GLY A 331 23.33 -14.80 24.11
CA GLY A 331 23.30 -13.78 23.04
C GLY A 331 21.97 -13.03 22.94
N TYR A 332 22.02 -11.73 22.67
CA TYR A 332 20.84 -10.87 22.51
C TYR A 332 20.81 -10.28 21.10
N PHE A 333 19.68 -9.70 20.72
CA PHE A 333 19.57 -8.99 19.45
C PHE A 333 19.21 -7.53 19.69
N THR A 334 19.67 -6.65 18.79
CA THR A 334 19.53 -5.19 18.94
C THR A 334 18.41 -4.59 18.11
N SER A 335 18.05 -5.26 17.02
CA SER A 335 16.99 -4.83 16.10
C SER A 335 16.51 -6.00 15.24
N LEU A 336 15.26 -5.90 14.80
CA LEU A 336 14.70 -6.75 13.76
C LEU A 336 15.05 -6.14 12.40
N GLN A 337 15.53 -6.95 11.47
CA GLN A 337 15.80 -6.51 10.11
C GLN A 337 14.51 -6.61 9.29
N VAL A 338 14.28 -5.62 8.44
CA VAL A 338 13.07 -5.49 7.60
C VAL A 338 13.42 -5.52 6.11
N SER A 339 14.70 -5.41 5.74
CA SER A 339 15.11 -5.33 4.34
C SER A 339 14.87 -6.61 3.55
N GLY A 340 14.92 -7.79 4.19
CA GLY A 340 14.79 -9.09 3.51
C GLY A 340 15.87 -9.33 2.47
N LEU A 341 17.10 -8.85 2.69
CA LEU A 341 18.21 -8.98 1.73
C LEU A 341 19.33 -9.79 2.37
N HIS A 342 19.84 -10.81 1.67
CA HIS A 342 20.87 -11.77 2.09
C HIS A 342 22.00 -11.89 1.05
N ARG A 343 22.64 -10.76 0.72
CA ARG A 343 23.60 -10.66 -0.40
C ARG A 343 25.06 -10.65 0.06
N THR A 344 25.32 -10.30 1.31
CA THR A 344 26.67 -10.20 1.90
C THR A 344 26.79 -11.11 3.12
N GLY A 345 28.01 -11.49 3.50
CA GLY A 345 28.22 -12.38 4.65
C GLY A 345 27.50 -11.95 5.94
N ASN A 346 27.52 -10.66 6.28
CA ASN A 346 26.80 -10.15 7.46
C ASN A 346 25.27 -10.26 7.31
N GLU A 347 24.75 -10.03 6.09
CA GLU A 347 23.31 -10.15 5.81
C GLU A 347 22.89 -11.63 5.93
N THR A 348 23.71 -12.56 5.46
CA THR A 348 23.51 -14.01 5.60
C THR A 348 23.65 -14.50 7.04
N ASP A 349 24.58 -13.94 7.82
CA ASP A 349 24.78 -14.33 9.22
C ASP A 349 23.59 -13.91 10.12
N ASP A 350 22.96 -12.77 9.79
CA ASP A 350 21.77 -12.27 10.48
C ASP A 350 20.45 -12.94 10.01
N GLU A 351 20.48 -13.68 8.89
CA GLU A 351 19.33 -14.37 8.29
C GLU A 351 18.75 -15.43 9.24
N LYS A 352 17.43 -15.37 9.48
CA LYS A 352 16.65 -16.35 10.24
C LYS A 352 17.28 -16.65 11.62
N SER A 353 17.97 -15.67 12.21
CA SER A 353 18.81 -15.81 13.39
C SER A 353 18.01 -15.93 14.71
N ILE A 354 16.81 -15.35 14.76
CA ILE A 354 15.91 -15.44 15.93
C ILE A 354 14.66 -16.24 15.59
N ARG A 355 14.06 -16.87 16.61
CA ARG A 355 12.76 -17.56 16.54
C ARG A 355 11.71 -16.76 17.29
N GLU A 356 10.63 -16.44 16.59
CA GLU A 356 9.45 -15.81 17.13
C GLU A 356 8.31 -16.84 17.23
N THR A 357 7.74 -16.98 18.42
CA THR A 357 6.49 -17.71 18.66
C THR A 357 5.39 -16.70 18.96
N ALA A 358 4.26 -16.82 18.28
CA ALA A 358 3.12 -15.95 18.46
C ALA A 358 1.83 -16.78 18.52
N ALA A 359 0.90 -16.37 19.37
CA ALA A 359 -0.42 -16.99 19.49
C ALA A 359 -1.44 -15.91 19.76
N GLY A 360 -2.66 -16.08 19.28
CA GLY A 360 -3.70 -15.12 19.54
C GLY A 360 -5.09 -15.67 19.30
N ALA A 361 -6.05 -14.97 19.89
CA ALA A 361 -7.46 -15.24 19.74
C ALA A 361 -8.21 -13.93 19.59
N PHE A 362 -9.18 -13.88 18.69
CA PHE A 362 -10.10 -12.76 18.60
C PHE A 362 -11.51 -13.25 18.33
N VAL A 363 -12.43 -12.73 19.14
CA VAL A 363 -13.84 -13.08 19.11
C VAL A 363 -14.60 -11.83 18.73
N SER A 364 -15.57 -11.98 17.83
CA SER A 364 -16.52 -10.92 17.51
C SER A 364 -17.94 -11.42 17.65
N TYR A 365 -18.76 -10.64 18.33
CA TYR A 365 -20.20 -10.79 18.39
C TYR A 365 -20.81 -9.77 17.44
N GLN A 366 -21.63 -10.23 16.49
CA GLN A 366 -22.30 -9.34 15.54
C GLN A 366 -23.79 -9.64 15.49
N LYS A 367 -24.60 -8.65 15.86
CA LYS A 367 -26.06 -8.72 15.76
C LYS A 367 -26.61 -7.41 15.24
N ASN A 368 -27.38 -7.49 14.16
CA ASN A 368 -27.95 -6.34 13.46
C ASN A 368 -26.89 -5.27 13.16
N ARG A 369 -27.00 -4.12 13.81
CA ARG A 369 -26.18 -2.93 13.61
C ARG A 369 -25.00 -2.81 14.58
N LEU A 370 -24.91 -3.71 15.56
CA LEU A 370 -23.85 -3.72 16.57
C LEU A 370 -22.88 -4.87 16.30
N LYS A 371 -21.59 -4.54 16.35
CA LYS A 371 -20.49 -5.50 16.42
C LYS A 371 -19.62 -5.14 17.63
N VAL A 372 -19.28 -6.12 18.44
CA VAL A 372 -18.35 -5.98 19.57
C VAL A 372 -17.30 -7.08 19.44
N GLY A 373 -16.04 -6.74 19.64
CA GLY A 373 -14.92 -7.66 19.53
C GLY A 373 -13.99 -7.57 20.72
N ALA A 374 -13.30 -8.68 20.97
CA ALA A 374 -12.19 -8.76 21.92
C ALA A 374 -11.03 -9.50 21.24
N THR A 375 -9.83 -8.98 21.41
CA THR A 375 -8.60 -9.49 20.81
C THR A 375 -7.55 -9.71 21.88
N PHE A 376 -6.89 -10.85 21.82
CA PHE A 376 -5.76 -11.21 22.66
C PHE A 376 -4.60 -11.67 21.79
N PHE A 377 -3.41 -11.17 22.07
CA PHE A 377 -2.19 -11.51 21.36
C PHE A 377 -1.03 -11.76 22.33
N TYR A 378 -0.30 -12.83 22.08
CA TYR A 378 0.89 -13.24 22.79
C TYR A 378 2.05 -13.37 21.81
N GLN A 379 3.21 -12.83 22.16
CA GLN A 379 4.43 -12.93 21.37
C GLN A 379 5.63 -13.24 22.27
N GLN A 380 6.53 -14.08 21.76
CA GLN A 380 7.76 -14.45 22.45
C GLN A 380 8.90 -14.68 21.46
N PHE A 381 10.06 -14.10 21.77
CA PHE A 381 11.33 -14.38 21.12
C PHE A 381 12.13 -15.44 21.87
N ASN A 382 13.03 -16.14 21.19
CA ASN A 382 13.96 -17.07 21.84
C ASN A 382 15.13 -16.35 22.55
N LEU A 383 15.49 -15.14 22.09
CA LEU A 383 16.52 -14.27 22.67
C LEU A 383 15.89 -12.95 23.11
N PRO A 384 16.46 -12.21 24.08
CA PRO A 384 15.96 -10.89 24.46
C PRO A 384 16.30 -9.80 23.43
N LEU A 385 15.33 -8.91 23.15
CA LEU A 385 15.57 -7.66 22.43
C LEU A 385 16.14 -6.62 23.39
N VAL A 386 17.38 -6.21 23.18
CA VAL A 386 18.02 -5.16 23.98
C VAL A 386 18.29 -3.96 23.08
N LEU A 387 17.52 -2.89 23.30
CA LEU A 387 17.69 -1.65 22.55
C LEU A 387 18.88 -0.86 23.11
N LYS A 388 19.54 -0.10 22.24
CA LYS A 388 20.57 0.85 22.65
C LYS A 388 20.03 1.80 23.71
N ASP A 389 20.82 2.03 24.76
CA ASP A 389 20.53 3.03 25.79
C ASP A 389 20.51 4.44 25.17
N ALA A 390 19.30 4.89 24.87
CA ALA A 390 19.02 6.20 24.30
C ALA A 390 17.64 6.66 24.77
N PRO A 391 17.44 7.96 25.07
CA PRO A 391 16.19 8.43 25.67
C PRO A 391 14.92 8.13 24.86
N TYR A 392 15.01 8.04 23.53
CA TYR A 392 13.87 7.69 22.66
C TYR A 392 13.50 6.19 22.68
N ASN A 393 14.32 5.34 23.32
CA ASN A 393 14.08 3.90 23.45
C ASN A 393 13.49 3.50 24.80
N TYR A 394 13.45 4.38 25.80
CA TYR A 394 13.06 4.04 27.19
C TYR A 394 11.68 3.39 27.33
N TYR A 395 10.76 3.70 26.43
CA TYR A 395 9.39 3.18 26.47
C TYR A 395 9.10 2.15 25.38
N LYS A 396 10.06 1.86 24.50
CA LYS A 396 9.91 0.84 23.47
C LYS A 396 10.05 -0.54 24.09
N PHE A 397 9.47 -1.54 23.42
CA PHE A 397 9.58 -2.93 23.84
C PHE A 397 11.04 -3.36 23.95
N SER A 398 11.39 -3.94 25.10
CA SER A 398 12.67 -4.60 25.34
C SER A 398 12.42 -5.82 26.23
N GLY A 399 13.06 -6.94 25.90
CA GLY A 399 12.86 -8.22 26.57
C GLY A 399 12.45 -9.34 25.62
N VAL A 400 11.84 -10.38 26.19
CA VAL A 400 11.64 -11.67 25.52
C VAL A 400 10.19 -11.92 25.12
N LYS A 401 9.22 -11.39 25.88
CA LYS A 401 7.79 -11.65 25.67
C LYS A 401 6.96 -10.39 25.80
N ASN A 402 5.88 -10.31 25.03
CA ASN A 402 4.87 -9.26 25.10
C ASN A 402 3.47 -9.86 25.01
N MET A 403 2.50 -9.17 25.62
CA MET A 403 1.09 -9.54 25.59
C MET A 403 0.26 -8.30 25.37
N ASP A 404 -0.71 -8.39 24.46
CA ASP A 404 -1.59 -7.29 24.11
C ASP A 404 -3.05 -7.76 24.18
N PHE A 405 -3.90 -6.92 24.75
CA PHE A 405 -5.34 -7.16 24.82
C PHE A 405 -6.09 -5.93 24.31
N GLY A 406 -7.17 -6.14 23.58
CA GLY A 406 -8.00 -5.06 23.05
C GLY A 406 -9.48 -5.41 22.99
N ILE A 407 -10.32 -4.40 23.14
CA ILE A 407 -11.77 -4.47 22.94
C ILE A 407 -12.14 -3.45 21.87
N ASP A 408 -12.85 -3.92 20.85
CA ASP A 408 -13.35 -3.09 19.77
C ASP A 408 -14.87 -3.10 19.71
N TYR A 409 -15.43 -2.05 19.14
CA TYR A 409 -16.84 -2.00 18.84
C TYR A 409 -17.09 -1.25 17.54
N ARG A 410 -18.25 -1.53 16.95
CA ARG A 410 -18.80 -0.82 15.82
C ARG A 410 -20.30 -0.78 15.95
N TYR A 411 -20.87 0.40 15.78
CA TYR A 411 -22.30 0.61 15.79
C TYR A 411 -22.72 1.43 14.58
N LEU A 412 -23.71 0.92 13.86
CA LEU A 412 -24.25 1.56 12.66
C LEU A 412 -25.61 2.16 12.99
N THR A 413 -25.79 3.43 12.65
CA THR A 413 -27.10 4.07 12.46
C THR A 413 -27.30 4.27 10.96
N GLY A 414 -28.51 4.62 10.51
CA GLY A 414 -28.77 4.78 9.07
C GLY A 414 -27.81 5.76 8.38
N ILE A 415 -27.43 6.83 9.10
CA ILE A 415 -26.56 7.89 8.59
C ILE A 415 -25.16 7.95 9.24
N CYS A 416 -24.92 7.25 10.35
CA CYS A 416 -23.63 7.30 11.06
C CYS A 416 -23.04 5.91 11.32
N GLN A 417 -21.72 5.80 11.20
CA GLN A 417 -20.93 4.66 11.69
C GLN A 417 -20.05 5.12 12.83
N LEU A 418 -20.32 4.62 14.03
CA LEU A 418 -19.45 4.74 15.20
C LEU A 418 -18.54 3.53 15.26
N PHE A 419 -17.27 3.73 15.58
CA PHE A 419 -16.31 2.65 15.75
C PHE A 419 -15.22 3.05 16.72
N GLY A 420 -14.62 2.07 17.39
CA GLY A 420 -13.47 2.31 18.23
C GLY A 420 -12.82 1.03 18.72
N GLU A 421 -11.63 1.20 19.28
CA GLU A 421 -10.86 0.14 19.92
C GLU A 421 -10.12 0.74 21.11
N ALA A 422 -10.07 0.03 22.22
CA ALA A 422 -9.21 0.32 23.36
C ALA A 422 -8.34 -0.91 23.63
N ALA A 423 -7.06 -0.70 23.86
CA ALA A 423 -6.07 -1.75 24.03
C ALA A 423 -5.09 -1.44 25.15
N ILE A 424 -4.54 -2.50 25.73
CA ILE A 424 -3.50 -2.46 26.77
C ILE A 424 -2.41 -3.46 26.42
N SER A 425 -1.16 -3.06 26.64
CA SER A 425 0.01 -3.91 26.45
C SER A 425 0.58 -4.36 27.79
N GLN A 426 1.45 -5.39 27.81
CA GLN A 426 2.03 -5.96 29.03
C GLN A 426 2.81 -4.94 29.87
N SER A 427 3.31 -3.87 29.24
CA SER A 427 3.96 -2.74 29.91
C SER A 427 3.00 -1.88 30.77
N GLY A 428 1.69 -2.14 30.72
CA GLY A 428 0.64 -1.32 31.31
C GLY A 428 0.25 -0.11 30.46
N GLY A 429 0.92 0.13 29.32
CA GLY A 429 0.57 1.22 28.42
C GLY A 429 -0.80 1.03 27.80
N LEU A 430 -1.58 2.11 27.71
CA LEU A 430 -2.90 2.16 27.13
C LEU A 430 -2.89 2.80 25.73
N ALA A 431 -3.78 2.32 24.88
CA ALA A 431 -4.07 2.89 23.57
C ALA A 431 -5.59 2.90 23.36
N PHE A 432 -6.13 3.97 22.80
CA PHE A 432 -7.51 3.97 22.35
C PHE A 432 -7.73 4.84 21.12
N LEU A 433 -8.68 4.43 20.31
CA LEU A 433 -9.07 5.05 19.06
C LEU A 433 -10.59 5.08 18.99
N GLN A 434 -11.15 6.23 18.62
CA GLN A 434 -12.58 6.45 18.50
C GLN A 434 -12.85 7.23 17.22
N GLY A 435 -13.81 6.78 16.42
CA GLY A 435 -14.12 7.41 15.15
C GLY A 435 -15.61 7.40 14.83
N ILE A 436 -16.00 8.41 14.05
CA ILE A 436 -17.35 8.59 13.53
C ILE A 436 -17.24 8.89 12.04
N LYS A 437 -18.03 8.20 11.23
CA LYS A 437 -18.32 8.59 9.85
C LYS A 437 -19.80 8.91 9.75
N ALA A 438 -20.15 10.02 9.13
CA ALA A 438 -21.52 10.47 8.99
C ALA A 438 -21.81 10.83 7.53
N HIS A 439 -22.84 10.21 6.96
CA HIS A 439 -23.45 10.55 5.68
C HIS A 439 -24.67 11.42 5.98
N LEU A 440 -24.45 12.71 6.25
CA LEU A 440 -25.51 13.61 6.71
C LEU A 440 -26.50 14.00 5.60
N HIS A 441 -26.04 13.96 4.36
CA HIS A 441 -26.83 14.27 3.16
C HIS A 441 -26.18 13.59 1.95
N ASP A 442 -26.92 13.33 0.87
CA ASP A 442 -26.42 12.78 -0.42
C ASP A 442 -25.24 13.54 -1.06
N ARG A 443 -24.88 14.71 -0.51
CA ARG A 443 -23.83 15.60 -1.01
C ARG A 443 -22.77 15.92 0.04
N VAL A 444 -22.90 15.41 1.27
CA VAL A 444 -22.11 15.83 2.41
C VAL A 444 -21.79 14.63 3.30
N ASP A 445 -20.51 14.28 3.31
CA ASP A 445 -19.95 13.24 4.17
C ASP A 445 -18.91 13.84 5.11
N TYR A 446 -18.91 13.38 6.36
CA TYR A 446 -17.95 13.78 7.39
C TYR A 446 -17.32 12.59 8.08
N SER A 447 -16.06 12.75 8.47
CA SER A 447 -15.32 11.76 9.23
C SER A 447 -14.52 12.43 10.33
N VAL A 448 -14.62 11.92 11.55
CA VAL A 448 -13.84 12.40 12.70
C VAL A 448 -13.19 11.20 13.37
N LEU A 449 -11.90 11.29 13.70
CA LEU A 449 -11.19 10.25 14.41
C LEU A 449 -10.28 10.85 15.48
N PHE A 450 -10.51 10.46 16.72
CA PHE A 450 -9.64 10.72 17.84
C PHE A 450 -8.79 9.49 18.16
N ARG A 451 -7.51 9.70 18.44
CA ARG A 451 -6.57 8.63 18.82
C ARG A 451 -5.65 9.09 19.93
N HIS A 452 -5.35 8.18 20.84
CA HIS A 452 -4.41 8.39 21.93
C HIS A 452 -3.66 7.10 22.24
N PHE A 453 -2.33 7.15 22.13
CA PHE A 453 -1.42 6.06 22.41
C PHE A 453 -0.39 6.53 23.44
N GLU A 454 -0.33 5.85 24.58
CA GLU A 454 0.66 6.14 25.60
C GLU A 454 2.08 5.81 25.10
N ARG A 455 3.07 6.47 25.70
CA ARG A 455 4.48 6.31 25.31
C ARG A 455 5.01 4.90 25.52
N ASN A 456 4.52 4.21 26.56
CA ASN A 456 4.87 2.83 26.92
C ASN A 456 3.93 1.81 26.29
N TYR A 457 2.95 2.19 25.47
CA TYR A 457 2.15 1.22 24.73
C TYR A 457 3.04 0.48 23.71
N GLN A 458 3.02 -0.85 23.75
CA GLN A 458 3.93 -1.70 23.00
C GLN A 458 3.15 -2.77 22.23
N ALA A 459 2.85 -2.54 20.96
CA ALA A 459 2.18 -3.53 20.10
C ALA A 459 2.91 -3.66 18.75
N LEU A 460 3.68 -4.73 18.56
CA LEU A 460 4.60 -4.92 17.42
C LEU A 460 3.89 -5.21 16.09
N TYR A 461 2.68 -5.78 16.15
CA TYR A 461 1.84 -6.06 14.97
C TYR A 461 0.66 -5.10 14.84
N SER A 462 0.67 -3.99 15.58
CA SER A 462 -0.29 -2.90 15.40
C SER A 462 -0.05 -2.18 14.08
N ASN A 463 -1.13 -1.67 13.49
CA ASN A 463 -1.07 -0.81 12.31
C ASN A 463 -2.29 0.13 12.24
N ALA A 464 -2.81 0.59 13.39
CA ALA A 464 -3.98 1.45 13.46
C ALA A 464 -3.76 2.80 12.78
N PHE A 465 -4.83 3.57 12.54
CA PHE A 465 -4.73 4.90 11.96
C PHE A 465 -3.88 5.82 12.86
N SER A 466 -2.74 6.30 12.35
CA SER A 466 -1.76 7.11 13.06
C SER A 466 -0.95 7.99 12.13
N GLU A 467 -0.22 8.96 12.69
CA GLU A 467 0.86 9.67 11.99
C GLU A 467 2.13 8.81 11.94
N GLY A 468 2.50 8.20 13.07
CA GLY A 468 3.69 7.37 13.18
C GLY A 468 3.52 5.96 12.60
N SER A 469 4.64 5.33 12.25
CA SER A 469 4.69 3.91 11.84
C SER A 469 4.42 2.94 12.99
N ALA A 470 4.64 3.37 14.23
CA ALA A 470 4.27 2.64 15.44
C ALA A 470 3.09 3.33 16.13
N ASN A 471 2.10 2.54 16.58
CA ASN A 471 0.94 3.07 17.31
C ASN A 471 1.26 3.36 18.78
N SER A 472 2.31 4.13 19.07
CA SER A 472 2.68 4.54 20.43
C SER A 472 3.12 6.00 20.47
N ASN A 473 3.07 6.61 21.65
CA ASN A 473 3.54 7.99 21.85
C ASN A 473 2.87 9.03 20.91
N GLU A 474 1.54 8.99 20.79
CA GLU A 474 0.81 9.87 19.89
C GLU A 474 -0.56 10.25 20.47
N THR A 475 -0.98 11.50 20.28
CA THR A 475 -2.38 11.90 20.46
C THR A 475 -2.77 12.73 19.27
N GLY A 476 -3.84 12.35 18.58
CA GLY A 476 -4.23 12.95 17.32
C GLY A 476 -5.73 13.12 17.18
N LEU A 477 -6.12 14.11 16.39
CA LEU A 477 -7.50 14.37 16.01
C LEU A 477 -7.57 14.68 14.52
N TYR A 478 -8.24 13.80 13.80
CA TYR A 478 -8.46 13.86 12.36
C TYR A 478 -9.88 14.33 12.07
N PHE A 479 -10.00 15.26 11.13
CA PHE A 479 -11.26 15.70 10.55
C PHE A 479 -11.19 15.58 9.04
N GLY A 480 -12.17 14.93 8.43
CA GLY A 480 -12.31 14.79 6.99
C GLY A 480 -13.72 15.17 6.55
N ALA A 481 -13.82 15.75 5.36
CA ALA A 481 -15.09 16.12 4.74
C ALA A 481 -15.05 15.88 3.23
N SER A 482 -16.14 15.36 2.69
CA SER A 482 -16.36 15.22 1.25
C SER A 482 -17.68 15.87 0.86
N LEU A 483 -17.62 16.79 -0.10
CA LEU A 483 -18.72 17.64 -0.51
C LEU A 483 -18.94 17.53 -2.02
N LEU A 484 -20.20 17.52 -2.44
CA LEU A 484 -20.61 17.63 -3.85
C LEU A 484 -21.26 19.01 -4.09
N PRO A 485 -20.47 20.10 -4.17
CA PRO A 485 -21.00 21.46 -4.17
C PRO A 485 -21.81 21.80 -5.43
N ALA A 486 -21.46 21.19 -6.55
CA ALA A 486 -22.13 21.38 -7.83
C ALA A 486 -22.09 20.08 -8.66
N ARG A 487 -22.87 20.03 -9.72
CA ARG A 487 -22.82 18.91 -10.68
C ARG A 487 -21.39 18.77 -11.20
N ASN A 488 -20.90 17.54 -11.27
CA ASN A 488 -19.56 17.18 -11.77
C ASN A 488 -18.38 17.64 -10.89
N PHE A 489 -18.62 18.29 -9.75
CA PHE A 489 -17.58 18.70 -8.81
C PHE A 489 -17.64 17.88 -7.52
N ARG A 490 -16.47 17.47 -7.04
CA ARG A 490 -16.28 16.96 -5.67
C ARG A 490 -15.15 17.72 -5.00
N LEU A 491 -15.42 18.19 -3.79
CA LEU A 491 -14.43 18.80 -2.92
C LEU A 491 -14.20 17.87 -1.73
N SER A 492 -12.98 17.36 -1.58
CA SER A 492 -12.60 16.53 -0.45
C SER A 492 -11.42 17.15 0.29
N GLY A 493 -11.41 17.09 1.61
CA GLY A 493 -10.29 17.59 2.37
C GLY A 493 -10.26 17.07 3.80
N TYR A 494 -9.06 17.08 4.38
CA TYR A 494 -8.85 16.70 5.76
C TYR A 494 -7.89 17.65 6.48
N ALA A 495 -8.00 17.67 7.80
CA ALA A 495 -7.04 18.25 8.71
C ALA A 495 -6.76 17.24 9.83
N ASP A 496 -5.49 16.89 10.02
CA ASP A 496 -5.02 16.05 11.12
C ASP A 496 -4.13 16.89 12.04
N LEU A 497 -4.45 16.91 13.34
CA LEU A 497 -3.69 17.60 14.36
C LEU A 497 -3.15 16.56 15.33
N TYR A 498 -1.84 16.48 15.50
CA TYR A 498 -1.23 15.47 16.35
C TYR A 498 -0.10 16.02 17.21
N LYS A 499 0.17 15.31 18.31
CA LYS A 499 1.30 15.54 19.20
C LYS A 499 1.91 14.22 19.66
N SER A 500 3.23 14.23 19.84
CA SER A 500 3.98 13.14 20.46
C SER A 500 4.46 13.60 21.84
N PRO A 501 3.91 13.05 22.95
CA PRO A 501 4.27 13.43 24.31
C PRO A 501 5.73 13.15 24.71
N TRP A 502 6.42 12.25 24.00
CA TRP A 502 7.82 11.88 24.22
C TRP A 502 8.65 12.13 22.97
N LEU A 503 9.97 12.24 23.14
CA LEU A 503 10.90 12.45 22.02
C LEU A 503 11.03 11.19 21.15
N SER A 504 11.39 11.38 19.88
CA SER A 504 11.64 10.31 18.91
C SER A 504 13.10 10.32 18.46
N TYR A 505 13.45 9.45 17.51
CA TYR A 505 14.76 9.50 16.88
C TYR A 505 14.97 10.80 16.07
N THR A 506 13.90 11.49 15.67
CA THR A 506 13.93 12.74 14.89
C THR A 506 13.67 13.99 15.72
N THR A 507 13.35 13.89 17.01
CA THR A 507 13.07 15.05 17.89
C THR A 507 13.91 14.99 19.16
N ILE A 508 14.03 16.10 19.90
CA ILE A 508 14.76 16.15 21.18
C ILE A 508 13.88 16.51 22.39
N ALA A 509 12.59 16.73 22.15
CA ALA A 509 11.57 17.08 23.12
C ALA A 509 10.20 16.63 22.58
N PRO A 510 9.13 16.65 23.40
CA PRO A 510 7.76 16.47 22.92
C PRO A 510 7.50 17.35 21.71
N SER A 511 6.74 16.83 20.75
CA SER A 511 6.57 17.48 19.45
C SER A 511 5.12 17.54 19.02
N LYS A 512 4.82 18.44 18.10
CA LYS A 512 3.49 18.60 17.50
C LYS A 512 3.62 18.72 15.99
N GLY A 513 2.54 18.37 15.30
CA GLY A 513 2.43 18.55 13.87
C GLY A 513 0.98 18.70 13.43
N HIS A 514 0.84 19.13 12.18
CA HIS A 514 -0.44 19.14 11.49
C HIS A 514 -0.25 18.83 10.02
N ASP A 515 -1.23 18.15 9.45
CA ASP A 515 -1.29 17.80 8.04
C ASP A 515 -2.67 18.16 7.48
N ILE A 516 -2.68 18.91 6.37
CA ILE A 516 -3.89 19.40 5.72
C ILE A 516 -3.83 19.04 4.25
N LEU A 517 -4.90 18.43 3.74
CA LEU A 517 -5.08 18.14 2.32
C LEU A 517 -6.42 18.70 1.84
N VAL A 518 -6.42 19.30 0.65
CA VAL A 518 -7.64 19.71 -0.07
C VAL A 518 -7.51 19.26 -1.52
N GLN A 519 -8.57 18.65 -2.05
CA GLN A 519 -8.67 18.19 -3.42
C GLN A 519 -10.01 18.62 -4.04
N LEU A 520 -9.95 19.19 -5.24
CA LEU A 520 -11.11 19.50 -6.06
C LEU A 520 -11.06 18.63 -7.32
N ASP A 521 -12.03 17.75 -7.47
CA ASP A 521 -12.24 16.92 -8.65
C ASP A 521 -13.33 17.53 -9.54
N TYR A 522 -13.08 17.50 -10.84
CA TYR A 522 -13.99 17.95 -11.89
C TYR A 522 -14.12 16.88 -12.98
N ARG A 523 -15.34 16.34 -13.14
CA ARG A 523 -15.65 15.24 -14.07
C ARG A 523 -16.86 15.59 -14.94
N PRO A 524 -16.72 16.51 -15.92
CA PRO A 524 -17.85 16.97 -16.73
C PRO A 524 -18.45 15.90 -17.64
N SER A 525 -17.65 14.90 -18.02
CA SER A 525 -18.06 13.75 -18.82
C SER A 525 -17.19 12.54 -18.45
N GLN A 526 -17.54 11.36 -18.97
CA GLN A 526 -16.71 10.16 -18.80
C GLN A 526 -15.35 10.26 -19.53
N LYS A 527 -15.19 11.19 -20.48
CA LYS A 527 -13.95 11.38 -21.24
C LYS A 527 -12.93 12.29 -20.58
N LEU A 528 -13.38 13.16 -19.68
CA LEU A 528 -12.54 14.22 -19.11
C LEU A 528 -12.62 14.18 -17.60
N GLN A 529 -11.47 13.98 -16.96
CA GLN A 529 -11.32 14.07 -15.53
C GLN A 529 -10.17 15.02 -15.22
N LEU A 530 -10.39 15.97 -14.32
CA LEU A 530 -9.40 16.93 -13.88
C LEU A 530 -9.45 16.97 -12.36
N TYR A 531 -8.29 17.00 -11.70
CA TYR A 531 -8.25 17.36 -10.29
C TYR A 531 -7.09 18.29 -9.96
N ALA A 532 -7.32 19.13 -8.95
CA ALA A 532 -6.31 19.95 -8.32
C ALA A 532 -6.21 19.54 -6.84
N ARG A 533 -4.99 19.29 -6.36
CA ARG A 533 -4.72 18.89 -4.98
C ARG A 533 -3.66 19.80 -4.36
N PHE A 534 -3.91 20.21 -3.13
CA PHE A 534 -2.95 20.91 -2.28
C PHE A 534 -2.77 20.16 -0.97
N LYS A 535 -1.53 19.91 -0.57
CA LYS A 535 -1.17 19.31 0.72
C LYS A 535 -0.15 20.18 1.43
N ASN A 536 -0.32 20.38 2.73
CA ASN A 536 0.63 21.08 3.59
C ASN A 536 0.77 20.35 4.92
N GLU A 537 1.99 19.91 5.21
CA GLU A 537 2.35 19.27 6.47
C GLU A 537 3.41 20.13 7.17
N THR A 538 3.22 20.35 8.47
CA THR A 538 4.23 20.95 9.33
C THR A 538 4.44 20.08 10.54
N LYS A 539 5.69 19.66 10.77
CA LYS A 539 6.07 18.88 11.94
C LYS A 539 7.37 19.37 12.53
N GLU A 540 7.57 19.14 13.82
CA GLU A 540 8.82 19.51 14.48
C GLU A 540 9.89 18.44 14.28
N VAL A 541 11.12 18.86 13.97
CA VAL A 541 12.27 17.98 13.83
C VAL A 541 13.49 18.57 14.55
N LYS A 542 14.34 17.72 15.10
CA LYS A 542 15.59 18.13 15.72
C LYS A 542 16.55 18.66 14.68
N VAL A 543 17.18 19.75 15.07
CA VAL A 543 18.06 20.56 14.27
C VAL A 543 19.23 20.97 15.15
N HIS A 544 20.44 20.96 14.61
CA HIS A 544 21.64 21.39 15.33
C HIS A 544 21.92 22.86 15.02
N ILE A 545 21.71 23.74 16.00
CA ILE A 545 21.94 25.19 15.91
C ILE A 545 22.83 25.60 17.09
N GLU A 546 23.91 26.34 16.81
CA GLU A 546 24.78 26.93 17.85
C GLU A 546 25.21 25.93 18.94
N LYS A 547 25.63 24.72 18.53
CA LYS A 547 26.07 23.60 19.38
C LYS A 547 24.96 22.95 20.23
N LYS A 548 23.70 23.34 20.08
CA LYS A 548 22.54 22.73 20.76
C LYS A 548 21.60 22.08 19.76
N TYR A 549 20.89 21.04 20.21
CA TYR A 549 19.79 20.48 19.46
C TYR A 549 18.50 21.16 19.88
N VAL A 550 17.73 21.65 18.90
CA VAL A 550 16.43 22.31 19.11
C VAL A 550 15.43 21.75 18.12
N ASN A 551 14.18 21.57 18.54
CA ASN A 551 13.08 21.25 17.63
C ASN A 551 12.73 22.48 16.79
N THR A 552 12.76 22.37 15.47
CA THR A 552 12.39 23.42 14.52
C THR A 552 11.28 22.91 13.59
N PRO A 553 10.31 23.74 13.18
CA PRO A 553 9.29 23.33 12.24
C PRO A 553 9.89 23.01 10.87
N LEU A 554 9.72 21.77 10.44
CA LEU A 554 9.84 21.31 9.06
C LEU A 554 8.49 21.52 8.38
N ASN A 555 8.47 22.27 7.28
CA ASN A 555 7.28 22.47 6.46
C ASN A 555 7.47 21.85 5.08
N THR A 556 6.49 21.07 4.65
CA THR A 556 6.39 20.50 3.30
C THR A 556 5.07 20.93 2.67
N LYS A 557 5.12 21.34 1.40
CA LYS A 557 3.92 21.68 0.62
C LYS A 557 3.98 21.00 -0.73
N ARG A 558 2.84 20.50 -1.19
CA ARG A 558 2.69 19.92 -2.52
C ARG A 558 1.46 20.48 -3.19
N ALA A 559 1.60 20.84 -4.46
CA ALA A 559 0.50 21.26 -5.32
C ALA A 559 0.53 20.42 -6.58
N ARG A 560 -0.58 19.77 -6.91
CA ARG A 560 -0.69 18.85 -8.04
C ARG A 560 -1.89 19.23 -8.91
N LEU A 561 -1.67 19.24 -10.22
CA LEU A 561 -2.71 19.29 -11.24
C LEU A 561 -2.61 18.03 -12.07
N HIS A 562 -3.72 17.31 -12.22
CA HIS A 562 -3.79 16.09 -12.99
C HIS A 562 -4.97 16.15 -13.95
N LEU A 563 -4.69 15.98 -15.23
CA LEU A 563 -5.66 15.92 -16.31
C LEU A 563 -5.65 14.52 -16.91
N GLN A 564 -6.83 13.94 -17.08
CA GLN A 564 -7.02 12.74 -17.86
C GLN A 564 -8.05 12.99 -18.94
N TYR A 565 -7.69 12.61 -20.16
CA TYR A 565 -8.52 12.76 -21.32
C TYR A 565 -8.54 11.46 -22.14
N SER A 566 -9.73 10.91 -22.33
CA SER A 566 -9.99 9.69 -23.11
C SER A 566 -10.73 10.08 -24.39
N PRO A 567 -10.04 10.57 -25.44
CA PRO A 567 -10.69 11.00 -26.69
C PRO A 567 -11.47 9.87 -27.37
N THR A 568 -10.98 8.64 -27.20
CA THR A 568 -11.59 7.40 -27.70
C THR A 568 -11.54 6.34 -26.59
N GLY A 569 -12.31 5.26 -26.70
CA GLY A 569 -12.18 4.11 -25.79
C GLY A 569 -10.82 3.39 -25.85
N GLN A 570 -10.02 3.65 -26.88
CA GLN A 570 -8.75 2.97 -27.10
C GLN A 570 -7.54 3.75 -26.60
N ILE A 571 -7.67 5.08 -26.43
CA ILE A 571 -6.57 5.98 -26.08
C ILE A 571 -6.93 6.77 -24.83
N ILE A 572 -6.07 6.72 -23.82
CA ILE A 572 -6.17 7.56 -22.62
C ILE A 572 -4.88 8.36 -22.51
N LEU A 573 -5.02 9.68 -22.39
CA LEU A 573 -3.93 10.61 -22.16
C LEU A 573 -4.00 11.08 -20.70
N LYS A 574 -2.90 10.95 -19.95
CA LYS A 574 -2.81 11.50 -18.59
C LYS A 574 -1.67 12.52 -18.53
N SER A 575 -1.95 13.73 -18.11
CA SER A 575 -0.97 14.80 -17.95
C SER A 575 -0.94 15.21 -16.48
N ARG A 576 0.25 15.28 -15.88
CA ARG A 576 0.37 15.75 -14.49
C ARG A 576 1.49 16.73 -14.35
N PHE A 577 1.19 17.82 -13.65
CA PHE A 577 2.16 18.75 -13.12
C PHE A 577 2.11 18.69 -11.59
N GLU A 578 3.28 18.62 -10.97
CA GLU A 578 3.40 18.70 -9.53
C GLU A 578 4.55 19.60 -9.12
N TYR A 579 4.29 20.36 -8.06
CA TYR A 579 5.24 21.24 -7.42
C TYR A 579 5.41 20.83 -5.96
N ALA A 580 6.66 20.71 -5.51
CA ALA A 580 7.04 20.41 -4.15
C ALA A 580 7.84 21.56 -3.55
N PHE A 581 7.55 21.86 -2.30
CA PHE A 581 8.31 22.81 -1.47
C PHE A 581 8.68 22.13 -0.17
N TYR A 582 9.93 22.31 0.24
CA TYR A 582 10.48 21.79 1.48
C TYR A 582 11.24 22.91 2.19
N LYS A 583 10.99 23.09 3.49
CA LYS A 583 11.73 24.05 4.32
C LYS A 583 12.06 23.45 5.68
N LYS A 584 13.36 23.21 5.90
CA LYS A 584 13.95 22.90 7.21
C LYS A 584 14.93 24.01 7.61
N TYR A 585 16.12 23.99 7.02
CA TYR A 585 17.13 25.05 7.16
C TYR A 585 17.10 26.02 5.99
N LYS A 586 17.12 25.44 4.79
CA LYS A 586 17.03 26.12 3.51
C LYS A 586 15.68 25.78 2.88
N LYS A 587 15.23 26.68 1.99
CA LYS A 587 14.10 26.41 1.11
C LYS A 587 14.61 25.56 -0.05
N GLU A 588 13.86 24.52 -0.37
CA GLU A 588 14.12 23.63 -1.49
C GLU A 588 12.85 23.48 -2.31
N TYR A 589 13.03 23.35 -3.62
CA TYR A 589 11.96 23.30 -4.59
C TYR A 589 12.09 22.06 -5.46
N GLY A 590 10.94 21.54 -5.88
CA GLY A 590 10.85 20.43 -6.83
C GLY A 590 9.71 20.65 -7.80
N PHE A 591 9.87 20.20 -9.04
CA PHE A 591 8.76 20.03 -9.96
C PHE A 591 8.87 18.72 -10.74
N LEU A 592 7.72 18.19 -11.11
CA LEU A 592 7.54 17.03 -11.98
C LEU A 592 6.49 17.39 -13.03
N LEU A 593 6.78 17.08 -14.28
CA LEU A 593 5.82 17.13 -15.38
C LEU A 593 5.91 15.80 -16.13
N TYR A 594 4.78 15.15 -16.35
CA TYR A 594 4.74 13.98 -17.22
C TYR A 594 3.52 13.94 -18.13
N GLN A 595 3.68 13.18 -19.21
CA GLN A 595 2.63 12.78 -20.13
C GLN A 595 2.62 11.26 -20.25
N ASP A 596 1.46 10.66 -19.98
CA ASP A 596 1.17 9.26 -20.27
C ASP A 596 0.32 9.12 -21.52
N VAL A 597 0.57 8.04 -22.23
CA VAL A 597 -0.27 7.53 -23.31
C VAL A 597 -0.58 6.07 -23.01
N VAL A 598 -1.86 5.76 -22.84
CA VAL A 598 -2.37 4.39 -22.71
C VAL A 598 -3.07 4.02 -24.01
N TYR A 599 -2.74 2.86 -24.56
CA TYR A 599 -3.36 2.33 -25.77
C TYR A 599 -3.92 0.93 -25.52
N SER A 600 -5.21 0.75 -25.74
CA SER A 600 -5.97 -0.50 -25.53
C SER A 600 -6.90 -0.75 -26.72
N PRO A 601 -6.41 -1.35 -27.83
CA PRO A 601 -7.25 -1.66 -28.98
C PRO A 601 -8.35 -2.67 -28.63
N VAL A 602 -9.54 -2.52 -29.22
CA VAL A 602 -10.69 -3.40 -28.93
C VAL A 602 -10.51 -4.81 -29.52
N LYS A 603 -9.94 -4.90 -30.72
CA LYS A 603 -9.86 -6.16 -31.49
C LYS A 603 -8.65 -7.02 -31.15
N ILE A 604 -7.63 -6.44 -30.52
CA ILE A 604 -6.35 -7.10 -30.24
C ILE A 604 -6.19 -7.13 -28.72
N PRO A 605 -5.89 -8.28 -28.10
CA PRO A 605 -5.75 -8.40 -26.65
C PRO A 605 -4.40 -7.83 -26.16
N PHE A 606 -4.16 -6.57 -26.50
CA PHE A 606 -2.96 -5.80 -26.22
C PHE A 606 -3.30 -4.59 -25.34
N LYS A 607 -2.43 -4.26 -24.40
CA LYS A 607 -2.47 -3.00 -23.65
C LYS A 607 -1.06 -2.44 -23.54
N GLY A 608 -0.88 -1.19 -23.95
CA GLY A 608 0.39 -0.47 -23.91
C GLY A 608 0.28 0.81 -23.07
N TYR A 609 1.34 1.11 -22.34
CA TYR A 609 1.50 2.31 -21.52
C TYR A 609 2.86 2.91 -21.83
N MET A 610 2.90 4.21 -22.10
CA MET A 610 4.13 4.95 -22.30
C MET A 610 4.09 6.22 -21.46
N ARG A 611 5.16 6.49 -20.72
CA ARG A 611 5.34 7.77 -20.01
C ARG A 611 6.59 8.47 -20.49
N VAL A 612 6.51 9.79 -20.61
CA VAL A 612 7.66 10.68 -20.61
C VAL A 612 7.52 11.65 -19.45
N ALA A 613 8.50 11.66 -18.55
CA ALA A 613 8.54 12.50 -17.37
C ALA A 613 9.82 13.34 -17.33
N VAL A 614 9.68 14.60 -16.93
CA VAL A 614 10.78 15.53 -16.65
C VAL A 614 10.66 16.00 -15.22
N PHE A 615 11.77 15.96 -14.50
CA PHE A 615 11.80 16.33 -13.09
C PHE A 615 13.03 17.16 -12.77
N LYS A 616 12.86 18.08 -11.83
CA LYS A 616 13.92 18.92 -11.29
C LYS A 616 13.65 19.13 -9.82
N THR A 617 14.55 18.70 -8.95
CA THR A 617 14.47 18.93 -7.52
C THR A 617 15.83 19.33 -6.95
N ASP A 618 15.82 20.20 -5.95
CA ASP A 618 17.07 20.69 -5.33
C ASP A 618 17.78 19.60 -4.52
N SER A 619 17.03 18.67 -3.91
CA SER A 619 17.58 17.49 -3.25
C SER A 619 16.57 16.34 -3.13
N TYR A 620 16.95 15.28 -2.40
CA TYR A 620 16.07 14.18 -2.00
C TYR A 620 14.94 14.62 -1.04
N ASN A 621 15.11 15.72 -0.32
CA ASN A 621 14.06 16.24 0.58
C ASN A 621 12.86 16.80 -0.20
N SER A 622 13.10 17.38 -1.38
CA SER A 622 12.07 17.90 -2.28
C SER A 622 11.68 16.89 -3.37
N ARG A 623 11.88 15.59 -3.14
CA ARG A 623 11.52 14.51 -4.06
C ARG A 623 10.01 14.45 -4.29
N ILE A 624 9.62 13.99 -5.47
CA ILE A 624 8.22 13.80 -5.86
C ILE A 624 7.99 12.32 -6.14
N TYR A 625 6.99 11.72 -5.52
CA TYR A 625 6.58 10.35 -5.78
C TYR A 625 5.53 10.33 -6.90
N ALA A 626 5.70 9.43 -7.88
CA ALA A 626 4.75 9.31 -8.98
C ALA A 626 4.44 7.84 -9.29
N TYR A 627 3.16 7.46 -9.22
CA TYR A 627 2.71 6.12 -9.62
C TYR A 627 3.04 5.82 -11.09
N GLU A 628 3.61 4.65 -11.36
CA GLU A 628 3.86 4.10 -12.69
C GLU A 628 3.15 2.76 -12.86
N ASN A 629 2.49 2.57 -14.00
CA ASN A 629 1.95 1.25 -14.34
C ASN A 629 3.09 0.23 -14.40
N ASP A 630 2.93 -0.90 -13.72
CA ASP A 630 3.92 -1.98 -13.66
C ASP A 630 3.34 -3.30 -14.20
N LEU A 631 4.07 -4.40 -14.05
CA LEU A 631 3.61 -5.73 -14.38
C LEU A 631 2.39 -6.12 -13.54
N LEU A 632 1.64 -7.14 -13.97
CA LEU A 632 0.47 -7.61 -13.22
C LEU A 632 0.85 -8.03 -11.78
N TYR A 633 0.04 -7.60 -10.80
CA TYR A 633 0.24 -7.69 -9.34
C TYR A 633 1.45 -6.94 -8.79
N ASN A 634 1.98 -5.97 -9.54
CA ASN A 634 3.06 -5.14 -9.06
C ASN A 634 2.68 -3.66 -9.06
N TYR A 635 3.22 -2.92 -8.10
CA TYR A 635 3.11 -1.46 -8.02
C TYR A 635 4.50 -0.84 -8.12
N SER A 636 4.56 0.37 -8.68
CA SER A 636 5.80 1.13 -8.72
C SER A 636 5.48 2.60 -8.48
N ILE A 637 6.08 3.16 -7.43
CA ILE A 637 5.95 4.57 -7.08
C ILE A 637 7.36 5.14 -6.88
N PRO A 638 8.16 5.28 -7.95
CA PRO A 638 9.51 5.78 -7.83
C PRO A 638 9.55 7.20 -7.28
N ALA A 639 10.60 7.48 -6.51
CA ALA A 639 10.96 8.82 -6.07
C ALA A 639 11.75 9.55 -7.16
N TYR A 640 11.18 10.63 -7.69
CA TYR A 640 11.83 11.54 -8.63
C TYR A 640 12.59 12.62 -7.86
N TYR A 641 13.93 12.66 -7.99
CA TYR A 641 14.78 13.64 -7.33
C TYR A 641 16.06 13.96 -8.13
N GLY A 642 16.58 15.17 -7.98
CA GLY A 642 17.66 15.71 -8.81
C GLY A 642 17.12 16.23 -10.14
N ASN A 643 17.96 16.26 -11.17
CA ASN A 643 17.60 16.79 -12.48
C ASN A 643 17.69 15.72 -13.56
N GLY A 644 16.59 15.41 -14.22
CA GLY A 644 16.61 14.38 -15.24
C GLY A 644 15.30 14.20 -15.99
N PHE A 645 15.31 13.18 -16.84
CA PHE A 645 14.12 12.68 -17.50
C PHE A 645 13.98 11.18 -17.26
N ARG A 646 12.75 10.70 -17.23
CA ARG A 646 12.43 9.28 -17.12
C ARG A 646 11.42 8.90 -18.18
N VAL A 647 11.68 7.79 -18.85
CA VAL A 647 10.78 7.20 -19.84
C VAL A 647 10.52 5.77 -19.45
N TYR A 648 9.28 5.32 -19.58
CA TYR A 648 8.99 3.89 -19.53
C TYR A 648 8.00 3.49 -20.61
N LEU A 649 8.13 2.25 -21.05
CA LEU A 649 7.19 1.52 -21.88
C LEU A 649 6.77 0.26 -21.11
N ASN A 650 5.48 0.06 -20.91
CA ASN A 650 4.93 -1.14 -20.31
C ASN A 650 3.87 -1.71 -21.25
N THR A 651 3.99 -2.98 -21.61
CA THR A 651 3.12 -3.65 -22.56
C THR A 651 2.65 -4.97 -22.00
N SER A 652 1.43 -5.35 -22.35
CA SER A 652 0.87 -6.66 -22.06
C SER A 652 0.15 -7.20 -23.28
N TYR A 653 0.28 -8.51 -23.48
CA TYR A 653 -0.37 -9.24 -24.56
C TYR A 653 -0.93 -10.56 -24.03
N LYS A 654 -2.21 -10.83 -24.28
CA LYS A 654 -2.82 -12.13 -23.97
C LYS A 654 -2.81 -12.99 -25.23
N PHE A 655 -1.86 -13.92 -25.33
CA PHE A 655 -1.75 -14.84 -26.47
C PHE A 655 -2.91 -15.82 -26.52
N SER A 656 -3.44 -16.22 -25.36
CA SER A 656 -4.62 -17.06 -25.23
C SER A 656 -5.29 -16.81 -23.88
N THR A 657 -6.37 -17.55 -23.60
CA THR A 657 -6.97 -17.60 -22.25
C THR A 657 -6.03 -18.20 -21.21
N PHE A 658 -5.03 -18.97 -21.65
CA PHE A 658 -4.08 -19.68 -20.79
C PHE A 658 -2.77 -18.90 -20.61
N LEU A 659 -2.28 -18.17 -21.61
CA LEU A 659 -0.98 -17.47 -21.57
C LEU A 659 -1.12 -15.96 -21.76
N GLY A 660 -0.63 -15.19 -20.78
CA GLY A 660 -0.39 -13.75 -20.87
C GLY A 660 1.07 -13.40 -20.62
N VAL A 661 1.57 -12.38 -21.31
CA VAL A 661 2.94 -11.88 -21.14
C VAL A 661 2.92 -10.37 -20.95
N TRP A 662 3.77 -9.89 -20.04
CA TRP A 662 4.00 -8.48 -19.75
C TRP A 662 5.48 -8.16 -19.89
N LEU A 663 5.77 -6.98 -20.42
CA LEU A 663 7.12 -6.45 -20.59
C LEU A 663 7.11 -4.97 -20.19
N LYS A 664 8.02 -4.59 -19.28
CA LYS A 664 8.29 -3.20 -18.94
C LYS A 664 9.77 -2.88 -19.15
N LEU A 665 10.02 -1.79 -19.85
CA LEU A 665 11.33 -1.19 -20.03
C LEU A 665 11.27 0.24 -19.49
N SER A 666 12.13 0.58 -18.53
CA SER A 666 12.23 1.95 -18.02
C SER A 666 13.65 2.45 -18.06
N ASN A 667 13.83 3.74 -18.28
CA ASN A 667 15.12 4.41 -18.24
C ASN A 667 14.99 5.76 -17.54
N THR A 668 15.82 5.98 -16.51
CA THR A 668 16.04 7.29 -15.91
C THR A 668 17.42 7.80 -16.30
N THR A 669 17.46 8.98 -16.91
CA THR A 669 18.71 9.68 -17.23
C THR A 669 18.83 10.92 -16.36
N TYR A 670 19.93 11.00 -15.61
CA TYR A 670 20.30 12.15 -14.78
C TYR A 670 21.23 13.10 -15.52
N SER A 671 21.09 14.39 -15.26
CA SER A 671 21.91 15.46 -15.85
C SER A 671 22.80 16.17 -14.83
N ASP A 672 22.63 15.86 -13.55
CA ASP A 672 23.23 16.54 -12.40
C ASP A 672 24.33 15.75 -11.67
N ARG A 673 24.63 14.53 -12.12
CA ARG A 673 25.57 13.61 -11.45
C ARG A 673 26.28 12.70 -12.44
N GLU A 674 27.29 11.98 -11.96
CA GLU A 674 28.07 11.01 -12.76
C GLU A 674 27.97 9.57 -12.25
N SER A 675 27.47 9.37 -11.03
CA SER A 675 27.08 8.07 -10.49
C SER A 675 25.69 8.15 -9.85
N ILE A 676 25.02 7.01 -9.76
CA ILE A 676 23.66 6.86 -9.24
C ILE A 676 23.68 5.91 -8.04
N GLY A 677 23.05 6.30 -6.94
CA GLY A 677 23.02 5.50 -5.71
C GLY A 677 24.25 5.72 -4.82
N SER A 678 24.50 4.81 -3.90
CA SER A 678 25.60 4.89 -2.94
C SER A 678 26.01 3.50 -2.44
N GLY A 679 27.22 3.39 -1.91
CA GLY A 679 27.72 2.14 -1.32
C GLY A 679 27.88 1.03 -2.35
N TYR A 680 27.44 -0.19 -2.01
CA TYR A 680 27.50 -1.33 -2.95
C TYR A 680 26.46 -1.24 -4.08
N ASN A 681 25.44 -0.40 -3.93
CA ASN A 681 24.43 -0.12 -4.95
C ASN A 681 24.82 1.01 -5.90
N GLU A 682 25.99 1.64 -5.73
CA GLU A 682 26.45 2.71 -6.62
C GLU A 682 26.66 2.20 -8.05
N VAL A 683 26.04 2.86 -9.02
CA VAL A 683 26.14 2.57 -10.45
C VAL A 683 26.87 3.71 -11.14
N ASP A 684 27.93 3.39 -11.87
CA ASP A 684 28.64 4.39 -12.67
C ASP A 684 27.82 4.81 -13.89
N GLY A 685 27.84 6.09 -14.19
CA GLY A 685 27.15 6.70 -15.32
C GLY A 685 25.85 7.40 -14.94
N ARG A 686 25.19 7.93 -15.96
CA ARG A 686 24.02 8.81 -15.81
C ARG A 686 22.69 8.14 -16.10
N ASN A 687 22.71 6.87 -16.51
CA ASN A 687 21.54 6.14 -16.97
C ASN A 687 21.26 4.95 -16.04
N LEU A 688 20.00 4.76 -15.69
CA LEU A 688 19.51 3.59 -14.97
C LEU A 688 18.38 2.96 -15.80
N THR A 689 18.67 1.82 -16.41
CA THR A 689 17.76 1.09 -17.29
C THR A 689 17.31 -0.19 -16.61
N GLU A 690 16.01 -0.34 -16.44
CA GLU A 690 15.38 -1.49 -15.82
C GLU A 690 14.54 -2.25 -16.84
N VAL A 691 14.67 -3.57 -16.82
CA VAL A 691 13.89 -4.50 -17.65
C VAL A 691 13.11 -5.41 -16.73
N LYS A 692 11.81 -5.54 -16.97
CA LYS A 692 10.93 -6.47 -16.27
C LYS A 692 10.14 -7.29 -17.28
N ILE A 693 10.13 -8.60 -17.10
CA ILE A 693 9.38 -9.55 -17.93
C ILE A 693 8.54 -10.43 -17.00
N GLN A 694 7.30 -10.68 -17.37
CA GLN A 694 6.44 -11.59 -16.64
C GLN A 694 5.57 -12.43 -17.58
N ALA A 695 5.41 -13.70 -17.25
CA ALA A 695 4.48 -14.61 -17.88
C ALA A 695 3.48 -15.13 -16.85
N ARG A 696 2.22 -15.26 -17.28
CA ARG A 696 1.15 -15.89 -16.50
C ARG A 696 0.56 -17.04 -17.29
N LEU A 697 0.53 -18.21 -16.67
CA LEU A 697 -0.14 -19.39 -17.16
C LEU A 697 -1.37 -19.67 -16.30
N LYS A 698 -2.53 -19.89 -16.91
CA LYS A 698 -3.77 -20.34 -16.26
C LYS A 698 -4.21 -21.65 -16.88
N PHE A 699 -4.70 -22.61 -16.10
CA PHE A 699 -5.23 -23.88 -16.60
C PHE A 699 -6.18 -24.55 -15.60
#